data_AF-A0A8C6KNC8-F1
#
_entry.id   AF-A0A8C6KNC8-F1
#
_cell.length_a   1.000
_cell.length_b   1.000
_cell.length_c   1.000
_cell.angle_alpha   90.00
_cell.angle_beta   90.00
_cell.angle_gamma   90.00
#
_symmetry.space_group_name_H-M   'P 1'
#
loop_
_entity.id
_entity.type
_entity.pdbx_description
1 polymer ?
#
loop_
_entity_poly.entity_id
_entity_poly.type
_entity_poly.pdbx_seq_one_letter_code
_entity_poly.pdbx_strand_id
1 'polypeptide(L)'
;VARAPRRCFSLPTPSLICALVSAAMMEELHSLDPRRQELLEARFTGVSVIKSFLFAPFGVALLHFFILQHFIPSLTPFCFLNFYVLSSSFHVCQFAGGSGPGTSPARGIPPVVRSSPQHSLSNPPVTVSTFALRCFSCLFSLVLHSLPCLSLIQTWESDLTIEKLTAMENNKNSDLEKKEGRIDDLLRANCDLRRQIDEQQRMLERYKERLNKCVTMSKKLLIEKSKQEKMACRDKSMQDRLRLGHFTTVRHGASFTEQWTDGYAFQNLIKQQERINSQREDIERQRKLLAKRKPPSMAQAPPPSLEQNKRKSKTNGTESETLSQAEYHEQEEIFKLRLGYLKKEEAEIQAELERLERVRNLHIRELKRIHNEDNSQFKDHPTLNDRYLLLHLLGRGGFSEVYKAFDLTEQRYVAVKIHQLNKNWRDEKKENYHKHACREYRIHKELDHPRIVKLYDYFSLDTDSFCTVLEYCEGNDLDFYLKQHKLMSEKEGRSIIMQIVNALKYLNEIRPPIIHYDLKPGNILLVNGTACGEIKITDFGLSKIMDDDSYNSVDGMELTSQGAGTYWYLPPECFVVGKEPPKISNKVDVWSVGVIFYQCLYGRKPFGHNQSQQDILQENTILKATEVQFPPKPVVSPEAKAFIRRCLVYRKEDRIDVHQLASDPFLMPHIRKSVASSGTSGMAVASTSSSNNSASN
;
A
#
# COMPACT_ATOMS: atom_id res chain seq x y z
N VAL A 1 -3.63 69.95 -12.92
CA VAL A 1 -2.23 69.51 -13.05
C VAL A 1 -2.16 68.03 -12.68
N ALA A 2 -1.50 67.21 -13.53
CA ALA A 2 -1.09 65.80 -13.34
C ALA A 2 -2.07 64.77 -12.71
N ARG A 3 -2.69 63.94 -13.56
CA ARG A 3 -3.03 62.54 -13.23
C ARG A 3 -1.77 61.67 -13.36
N ALA A 4 -1.59 60.66 -12.50
CA ALA A 4 -0.80 59.46 -12.79
C ALA A 4 -1.39 58.23 -12.04
N PRO A 5 -1.28 56.99 -12.57
CA PRO A 5 -2.37 56.02 -12.37
C PRO A 5 -2.04 54.81 -11.49
N ARG A 6 -3.12 54.18 -10.99
CA ARG A 6 -3.09 52.78 -10.50
C ARG A 6 -2.59 51.86 -11.63
N ARG A 7 -1.60 51.01 -11.37
CA ARG A 7 -1.31 49.83 -12.20
C ARG A 7 -1.79 48.57 -11.49
N CYS A 8 -2.69 47.84 -12.16
CA CYS A 8 -3.01 46.48 -11.77
C CYS A 8 -1.79 45.59 -12.06
N PHE A 9 -1.36 44.78 -11.10
CA PHE A 9 -0.51 43.64 -11.40
C PHE A 9 -1.40 42.44 -11.70
N SER A 10 -1.43 42.05 -12.97
CA SER A 10 -2.01 40.81 -13.45
C SER A 10 -1.25 39.61 -12.87
N LEU A 11 -1.99 38.66 -12.31
CA LEU A 11 -1.48 37.32 -11.98
C LEU A 11 -0.92 36.64 -13.25
N PRO A 12 0.32 36.13 -13.25
CA PRO A 12 0.74 35.17 -14.25
C PRO A 12 0.10 33.80 -13.97
N THR A 13 -0.27 33.10 -15.04
CA THR A 13 -0.91 31.78 -15.03
C THR A 13 0.00 30.66 -14.51
N PRO A 14 -0.55 29.55 -13.96
CA PRO A 14 0.23 28.48 -13.33
C PRO A 14 0.82 27.52 -14.37
N SER A 15 1.87 27.94 -15.08
CA SER A 15 2.44 27.13 -16.17
C SER A 15 3.94 27.37 -16.43
N LEU A 16 4.76 27.57 -15.38
CA LEU A 16 6.24 27.65 -15.50
C LEU A 16 6.97 27.49 -14.15
N ILE A 17 6.77 26.35 -13.48
CA ILE A 17 7.66 25.88 -12.40
C ILE A 17 8.02 24.43 -12.70
N CYS A 18 9.07 24.23 -13.50
CA CYS A 18 9.62 22.91 -13.81
C CYS A 18 11.14 23.02 -13.97
N ALA A 19 11.86 22.06 -13.38
CA ALA A 19 13.31 21.97 -13.27
C ALA A 19 14.01 23.07 -12.42
N LEU A 20 14.69 22.64 -11.35
CA LEU A 20 16.15 22.57 -11.25
C LEU A 20 16.55 22.15 -9.83
N VAL A 21 17.19 20.99 -9.67
CA VAL A 21 17.78 20.50 -8.42
C VAL A 21 19.16 19.92 -8.73
N SER A 22 20.18 20.27 -7.95
CA SER A 22 21.53 19.71 -8.10
C SER A 22 22.10 19.29 -6.74
N ALA A 23 22.55 18.04 -6.70
CA ALA A 23 23.57 17.44 -5.83
C ALA A 23 23.78 18.01 -4.40
N ALA A 24 23.13 17.39 -3.39
CA ALA A 24 23.77 17.02 -2.10
C ALA A 24 22.85 16.32 -1.05
N MET A 25 21.74 15.64 -1.41
CA MET A 25 20.99 14.78 -0.46
C MET A 25 20.29 13.61 -1.17
N MET A 26 20.84 12.39 -1.10
CA MET A 26 20.42 11.26 -1.96
C MET A 26 19.99 9.99 -1.19
N GLU A 27 19.15 10.10 -0.15
CA GLU A 27 18.53 8.91 0.49
C GLU A 27 17.00 8.96 0.70
N GLU A 28 16.32 10.12 0.65
CA GLU A 28 14.85 10.15 0.85
C GLU A 28 14.04 11.18 0.02
N LEU A 29 14.50 11.46 -1.21
CA LEU A 29 13.76 12.25 -2.21
C LEU A 29 13.50 11.43 -3.47
N HIS A 30 12.38 10.71 -3.47
CA HIS A 30 11.99 9.78 -4.53
C HIS A 30 10.49 9.87 -4.88
N SER A 31 10.04 11.12 -4.95
CA SER A 31 8.85 11.60 -5.66
C SER A 31 9.31 12.81 -6.48
N LEU A 32 8.93 12.90 -7.76
CA LEU A 32 9.39 13.89 -8.76
C LEU A 32 10.77 13.63 -9.41
N ASP A 33 11.03 12.38 -9.84
CA ASP A 33 11.91 12.13 -10.99
C ASP A 33 11.03 11.69 -12.18
N PRO A 34 11.04 12.39 -13.33
CA PRO A 34 10.30 11.99 -14.53
C PRO A 34 10.59 10.55 -15.00
N ARG A 35 11.81 10.04 -14.80
CA ARG A 35 12.18 8.67 -15.20
C ARG A 35 11.69 7.61 -14.21
N ARG A 36 11.52 7.98 -12.93
CA ARG A 36 10.81 7.14 -11.95
C ARG A 36 9.32 7.03 -12.27
N GLN A 37 8.75 8.03 -12.94
CA GLN A 37 7.42 7.94 -13.53
C GLN A 37 7.40 6.95 -14.70
N GLU A 38 8.40 6.93 -15.59
CA GLU A 38 8.56 5.90 -16.64
C GLU A 38 8.71 4.47 -16.05
N LEU A 39 9.45 4.28 -14.96
CA LEU A 39 9.58 2.98 -14.28
C LEU A 39 8.29 2.54 -13.55
N LEU A 40 7.54 3.48 -12.96
CA LEU A 40 6.22 3.19 -12.39
C LEU A 40 5.14 3.03 -13.47
N GLU A 41 5.35 3.56 -14.67
CA GLU A 41 4.55 3.26 -15.86
C GLU A 41 4.83 1.82 -16.32
N ALA A 42 6.09 1.37 -16.36
CA ALA A 42 6.44 -0.02 -16.67
C ALA A 42 5.78 -1.02 -15.68
N ARG A 43 5.56 -0.61 -14.41
CA ARG A 43 4.82 -1.40 -13.39
C ARG A 43 3.41 -1.83 -13.83
N PHE A 44 2.73 -1.04 -14.65
CA PHE A 44 1.31 -1.22 -15.01
C PHE A 44 1.00 -1.23 -16.51
N THR A 45 2.01 -1.06 -17.38
CA THR A 45 1.81 -1.01 -18.84
C THR A 45 2.51 -2.14 -19.59
N GLY A 46 3.40 -2.88 -18.94
CA GLY A 46 4.17 -3.97 -19.56
C GLY A 46 5.20 -3.53 -20.61
N VAL A 47 5.32 -2.22 -20.89
CA VAL A 47 6.25 -1.70 -21.90
C VAL A 47 7.65 -1.56 -21.32
N SER A 48 8.55 -2.42 -21.77
CA SER A 48 9.98 -2.35 -21.44
C SER A 48 10.62 -1.11 -22.08
N VAL A 49 11.14 -0.19 -21.27
CA VAL A 49 11.95 0.94 -21.74
C VAL A 49 13.45 0.61 -21.63
N ILE A 50 13.91 -0.31 -22.49
CA ILE A 50 15.34 -0.50 -22.72
C ILE A 50 15.75 0.40 -23.89
N LYS A 51 16.20 1.63 -23.59
CA LYS A 51 16.99 2.40 -24.55
C LYS A 51 18.42 1.89 -24.51
N SER A 52 18.84 1.25 -25.59
CA SER A 52 20.23 0.80 -25.80
C SER A 52 21.19 1.97 -25.62
N PHE A 53 22.05 1.91 -24.60
CA PHE A 53 23.08 2.93 -24.38
C PHE A 53 24.26 2.70 -25.32
N LEU A 54 24.38 3.56 -26.34
CA LEU A 54 25.56 3.71 -27.17
C LEU A 54 25.93 5.21 -27.23
N PHE A 55 26.90 5.59 -26.39
CA PHE A 55 27.84 6.67 -26.70
C PHE A 55 29.05 6.00 -27.40
N ALA A 56 29.77 6.60 -28.34
CA ALA A 56 30.16 8.01 -28.46
C ALA A 56 30.28 8.44 -29.97
N PRO A 57 30.66 9.69 -30.30
CA PRO A 57 30.29 10.33 -31.57
C PRO A 57 31.37 10.28 -32.67
N PHE A 58 30.95 10.41 -33.94
CA PHE A 58 31.75 11.08 -35.00
C PHE A 58 30.88 11.50 -36.20
N GLY A 59 31.24 12.63 -36.83
CA GLY A 59 31.29 12.77 -38.29
C GLY A 59 29.98 12.84 -39.10
N VAL A 60 29.57 14.07 -39.40
CA VAL A 60 28.79 14.51 -40.59
C VAL A 60 29.02 13.69 -41.87
N ALA A 61 27.95 13.20 -42.54
CA ALA A 61 27.66 13.42 -43.98
C ALA A 61 26.53 12.52 -44.55
N LEU A 62 25.96 13.00 -45.66
CA LEU A 62 24.94 12.44 -46.56
C LEU A 62 24.97 10.92 -46.84
N LEU A 63 23.80 10.27 -47.01
CA LEU A 63 23.18 10.06 -48.35
C LEU A 63 21.72 9.59 -48.26
N HIS A 64 20.99 9.71 -49.37
CA HIS A 64 19.58 9.37 -49.56
C HIS A 64 19.43 8.12 -50.46
N PHE A 65 18.26 7.46 -50.40
CA PHE A 65 17.65 6.58 -51.43
C PHE A 65 18.03 5.08 -51.61
N PHE A 66 16.96 4.30 -51.89
CA PHE A 66 16.87 2.96 -52.55
C PHE A 66 17.45 1.74 -51.77
N ILE A 67 16.94 0.49 -51.83
CA ILE A 67 16.14 -0.27 -52.83
C ILE A 67 15.04 -1.16 -52.17
N LEU A 68 13.95 -1.40 -52.92
CA LEU A 68 12.92 -2.47 -52.75
C LEU A 68 13.35 -3.76 -53.49
N GLN A 69 13.28 -4.97 -52.89
CA GLN A 69 12.70 -6.19 -53.53
C GLN A 69 12.98 -7.56 -52.84
N HIS A 70 12.01 -8.48 -53.05
CA HIS A 70 12.05 -9.96 -52.94
C HIS A 70 12.32 -10.59 -51.54
N PHE A 71 11.49 -11.52 -51.03
CA PHE A 71 11.10 -12.79 -51.67
C PHE A 71 9.73 -13.34 -51.18
N ILE A 72 8.89 -13.85 -52.12
CA ILE A 72 7.81 -14.85 -51.91
C ILE A 72 7.81 -15.74 -53.18
N PRO A 73 7.88 -17.07 -53.03
CA PRO A 73 6.82 -18.02 -53.47
C PRO A 73 6.59 -19.14 -52.41
N SER A 74 5.56 -19.99 -52.41
CA SER A 74 4.39 -20.19 -53.29
C SER A 74 3.31 -21.05 -52.59
N LEU A 75 2.05 -20.66 -52.81
CA LEU A 75 0.85 -21.47 -53.09
C LEU A 75 0.99 -23.00 -53.26
N THR A 76 0.11 -23.79 -52.61
CA THR A 76 -1.05 -24.46 -53.26
C THR A 76 -2.00 -25.14 -52.23
N PRO A 77 -3.30 -25.37 -52.55
CA PRO A 77 -4.34 -25.85 -51.60
C PRO A 77 -4.90 -27.26 -51.91
N PHE A 78 -5.63 -27.92 -51.00
CA PHE A 78 -6.75 -28.84 -51.37
C PHE A 78 -7.75 -29.18 -50.21
N CYS A 79 -9.04 -28.93 -50.50
CA CYS A 79 -10.34 -29.48 -50.05
C CYS A 79 -10.63 -30.23 -48.73
N PHE A 80 -11.71 -29.76 -48.06
CA PHE A 80 -12.91 -30.47 -47.54
C PHE A 80 -12.83 -31.76 -46.70
N LEU A 81 -13.45 -31.71 -45.50
CA LEU A 81 -14.59 -32.60 -45.19
C LEU A 81 -15.61 -31.93 -44.23
N ASN A 82 -16.87 -32.32 -44.36
CA ASN A 82 -18.02 -31.80 -43.59
C ASN A 82 -18.08 -32.34 -42.15
N PHE A 83 -18.64 -31.55 -41.23
CA PHE A 83 -19.62 -32.03 -40.24
C PHE A 83 -20.69 -30.95 -39.99
N TYR A 84 -21.92 -31.37 -39.73
CA TYR A 84 -23.13 -30.54 -39.74
C TYR A 84 -23.98 -30.79 -38.46
N VAL A 85 -24.81 -29.80 -38.11
CA VAL A 85 -25.95 -29.80 -37.15
C VAL A 85 -25.67 -29.90 -35.63
N LEU A 86 -25.90 -28.78 -34.92
CA LEU A 86 -26.93 -28.55 -33.88
C LEU A 86 -26.51 -27.32 -33.02
N SER A 87 -27.01 -26.11 -33.28
CA SER A 87 -28.35 -25.57 -32.97
C SER A 87 -28.57 -25.15 -31.51
N SER A 88 -28.44 -23.84 -31.25
CA SER A 88 -29.25 -23.00 -30.31
C SER A 88 -28.51 -21.65 -30.10
N SER A 89 -28.78 -20.61 -30.88
CA SER A 89 -29.90 -19.66 -30.71
C SER A 89 -29.74 -18.67 -29.53
N PHE A 90 -29.25 -17.47 -29.82
CA PHE A 90 -29.75 -16.22 -29.20
C PHE A 90 -29.69 -15.07 -30.21
N HIS A 91 -30.77 -14.29 -30.30
CA HIS A 91 -30.93 -13.22 -31.29
C HIS A 91 -30.22 -11.93 -30.89
N VAL A 92 -29.56 -11.30 -31.86
CA VAL A 92 -29.27 -9.86 -31.89
C VAL A 92 -30.15 -9.26 -33.00
N CYS A 93 -30.97 -8.28 -32.67
CA CYS A 93 -31.71 -7.49 -33.66
C CYS A 93 -31.09 -6.10 -33.84
N GLN A 94 -31.06 -5.65 -35.09
CA GLN A 94 -30.36 -4.47 -35.57
C GLN A 94 -31.32 -3.66 -36.46
N PHE A 95 -31.39 -2.34 -36.25
CA PHE A 95 -31.88 -1.30 -37.19
C PHE A 95 -31.26 0.02 -36.70
N ALA A 96 -30.45 0.79 -37.42
CA ALA A 96 -30.62 1.44 -38.75
C ALA A 96 -31.88 2.35 -38.78
N GLY A 97 -31.83 3.65 -39.10
CA GLY A 97 -30.74 4.59 -39.42
C GLY A 97 -31.36 5.88 -40.02
N GLY A 98 -30.75 7.07 -39.88
CA GLY A 98 -31.31 8.30 -40.47
C GLY A 98 -30.65 9.62 -40.03
N SER A 99 -30.44 10.53 -40.99
CA SER A 99 -29.75 11.83 -40.86
C SER A 99 -30.69 13.02 -40.56
N GLY A 100 -30.14 14.13 -40.03
CA GLY A 100 -30.87 15.37 -39.63
C GLY A 100 -31.25 16.32 -40.79
N PRO A 101 -31.29 17.68 -40.63
CA PRO A 101 -30.77 18.50 -39.50
C PRO A 101 -31.65 19.71 -39.01
N GLY A 102 -31.28 20.24 -37.83
CA GLY A 102 -31.20 21.67 -37.46
C GLY A 102 -32.40 22.65 -37.57
N THR A 103 -32.77 23.29 -36.45
CA THR A 103 -32.63 24.76 -36.21
C THR A 103 -33.12 25.20 -34.81
N SER A 104 -32.67 26.38 -34.37
CA SER A 104 -33.00 27.10 -33.11
C SER A 104 -32.98 28.61 -33.46
N PRO A 105 -33.57 29.58 -32.70
CA PRO A 105 -33.15 29.88 -31.31
C PRO A 105 -34.13 30.66 -30.35
N ALA A 106 -33.68 30.90 -29.09
CA ALA A 106 -34.07 32.00 -28.15
C ALA A 106 -35.53 32.03 -27.61
N ARG A 107 -35.94 32.52 -26.40
CA ARG A 107 -35.42 33.13 -25.13
C ARG A 107 -36.57 32.96 -24.06
N GLY A 108 -36.43 33.11 -22.73
CA GLY A 108 -35.27 33.26 -21.83
C GLY A 108 -35.57 34.03 -20.51
N ILE A 109 -35.26 33.44 -19.34
CA ILE A 109 -35.09 34.03 -17.96
C ILE A 109 -36.38 34.29 -17.10
N PRO A 110 -36.35 34.14 -15.73
CA PRO A 110 -37.53 33.99 -14.83
C PRO A 110 -37.79 35.22 -13.91
N PRO A 111 -38.66 35.14 -12.86
CA PRO A 111 -38.14 34.93 -11.49
C PRO A 111 -39.09 34.19 -10.49
N VAL A 112 -38.91 34.39 -9.17
CA VAL A 112 -39.28 33.51 -8.03
C VAL A 112 -40.18 34.24 -6.99
N VAL A 113 -40.90 33.49 -6.11
CA VAL A 113 -41.19 33.76 -4.64
C VAL A 113 -42.67 33.74 -4.19
N ARG A 114 -42.98 32.89 -3.17
CA ARG A 114 -44.16 32.85 -2.23
C ARG A 114 -45.55 32.55 -2.85
N SER A 115 -46.57 31.98 -2.17
CA SER A 115 -46.76 31.53 -0.77
C SER A 115 -47.89 30.45 -0.68
N SER A 116 -47.94 29.68 0.41
CA SER A 116 -49.06 28.74 0.76
C SER A 116 -50.18 29.46 1.55
N PRO A 117 -51.29 28.80 1.96
CA PRO A 117 -51.97 27.58 1.45
C PRO A 117 -53.49 27.78 1.20
N GLN A 118 -54.17 26.94 0.39
CA GLN A 118 -55.58 26.58 0.61
C GLN A 118 -56.10 25.37 -0.22
N HIS A 119 -56.76 24.47 0.51
CA HIS A 119 -57.80 23.48 0.17
C HIS A 119 -58.27 23.18 -1.28
N SER A 120 -58.20 21.87 -1.60
CA SER A 120 -59.30 21.01 -2.14
C SER A 120 -59.43 20.72 -3.66
N LEU A 121 -59.75 19.43 -3.92
CA LEU A 121 -60.36 18.77 -5.11
C LEU A 121 -59.47 18.22 -6.26
N SER A 122 -59.51 16.88 -6.41
CA SER A 122 -59.58 16.02 -7.65
C SER A 122 -58.86 16.49 -8.94
N ASN A 123 -58.03 15.72 -9.67
CA ASN A 123 -58.01 14.30 -10.11
C ASN A 123 -56.65 14.07 -10.87
N PRO A 124 -56.35 12.94 -11.58
CA PRO A 124 -56.73 11.51 -11.47
C PRO A 124 -55.46 10.61 -11.32
N PRO A 125 -55.53 9.29 -11.58
CA PRO A 125 -54.39 8.61 -12.22
C PRO A 125 -54.72 7.81 -13.49
N VAL A 126 -53.65 7.63 -14.27
CA VAL A 126 -53.52 7.07 -15.61
C VAL A 126 -53.89 5.59 -15.72
N THR A 127 -54.52 5.27 -16.85
CA THR A 127 -54.74 3.96 -17.49
C THR A 127 -53.57 2.96 -17.44
N VAL A 128 -53.88 1.69 -17.24
CA VAL A 128 -53.16 0.56 -17.87
C VAL A 128 -54.16 -0.22 -18.73
N SER A 129 -53.82 -0.43 -19.99
CA SER A 129 -54.61 -1.19 -20.96
C SER A 129 -54.13 -2.64 -21.04
N THR A 130 -55.04 -3.60 -21.13
CA THR A 130 -54.76 -4.92 -21.73
C THR A 130 -55.93 -5.40 -22.57
N PHE A 131 -55.76 -5.22 -23.88
CA PHE A 131 -56.20 -6.04 -25.01
C PHE A 131 -57.54 -6.80 -24.96
N ALA A 132 -58.36 -6.48 -25.98
CA ALA A 132 -59.54 -7.25 -26.35
C ALA A 132 -59.19 -8.57 -27.06
N LEU A 133 -60.08 -9.55 -26.88
CA LEU A 133 -60.29 -10.65 -27.81
C LEU A 133 -61.81 -10.76 -28.08
N ARG A 134 -62.24 -10.26 -29.24
CA ARG A 134 -63.55 -10.56 -29.83
C ARG A 134 -63.35 -11.60 -30.94
N CYS A 135 -64.05 -12.73 -30.88
CA CYS A 135 -64.57 -13.40 -32.07
C CYS A 135 -65.59 -14.49 -31.73
N PHE A 136 -66.50 -14.72 -32.67
CA PHE A 136 -67.63 -15.66 -32.64
C PHE A 136 -68.71 -15.38 -31.57
N SER A 137 -70.00 -15.31 -31.90
CA SER A 137 -70.67 -15.40 -33.22
C SER A 137 -72.08 -14.83 -33.15
N CYS A 138 -72.47 -14.01 -34.13
CA CYS A 138 -73.89 -13.73 -34.43
C CYS A 138 -74.07 -13.52 -35.93
N LEU A 139 -74.53 -14.57 -36.60
CA LEU A 139 -75.10 -14.53 -37.94
C LEU A 139 -76.61 -14.78 -37.83
N PHE A 140 -77.37 -14.35 -38.83
CA PHE A 140 -78.83 -14.47 -38.98
C PHE A 140 -79.73 -13.65 -38.02
N SER A 141 -80.20 -12.52 -38.55
CA SER A 141 -81.64 -12.24 -38.61
C SER A 141 -81.95 -11.23 -39.72
N LEU A 142 -82.60 -11.72 -40.77
CA LEU A 142 -83.26 -10.93 -41.81
C LEU A 142 -84.38 -11.81 -42.39
N VAL A 143 -85.52 -11.19 -42.75
CA VAL A 143 -86.77 -11.81 -43.24
C VAL A 143 -87.46 -12.73 -42.19
N LEU A 144 -88.78 -12.73 -41.94
CA LEU A 144 -89.95 -12.36 -42.74
C LEU A 144 -91.05 -11.62 -41.92
N HIS A 145 -91.97 -10.98 -42.65
CA HIS A 145 -93.23 -10.44 -42.12
C HIS A 145 -94.33 -11.52 -41.92
N SER A 146 -95.38 -11.11 -41.20
CA SER A 146 -96.81 -11.47 -41.36
C SER A 146 -97.40 -12.80 -40.82
N LEU A 147 -98.29 -12.60 -39.84
CA LEU A 147 -99.60 -13.23 -39.61
C LEU A 147 -99.67 -14.67 -39.02
N PRO A 148 -100.76 -14.98 -38.29
CA PRO A 148 -100.77 -16.06 -37.30
C PRO A 148 -101.36 -17.37 -37.83
N CYS A 149 -100.87 -18.50 -37.31
CA CYS A 149 -101.58 -19.77 -37.41
C CYS A 149 -101.48 -20.54 -36.08
N LEU A 150 -102.64 -20.83 -35.49
CA LEU A 150 -102.79 -21.77 -34.39
C LEU A 150 -102.44 -23.18 -34.87
N SER A 151 -101.39 -23.79 -34.31
CA SER A 151 -101.27 -25.25 -34.26
C SER A 151 -100.48 -25.66 -33.03
N LEU A 152 -100.96 -26.71 -32.36
CA LEU A 152 -100.38 -27.19 -31.12
C LEU A 152 -98.99 -27.80 -31.37
N ILE A 153 -97.98 -27.32 -30.65
CA ILE A 153 -96.84 -28.15 -30.26
C ILE A 153 -96.85 -28.23 -28.74
N GLN A 154 -97.43 -29.30 -28.20
CA GLN A 154 -97.23 -29.67 -26.80
C GLN A 154 -95.77 -30.11 -26.63
N THR A 155 -94.93 -29.21 -26.16
CA THR A 155 -93.71 -29.60 -25.45
C THR A 155 -94.13 -30.16 -24.09
N TRP A 156 -94.11 -31.48 -23.96
CA TRP A 156 -94.32 -32.16 -22.68
C TRP A 156 -93.08 -31.99 -21.79
N GLU A 157 -92.85 -30.79 -21.28
CA GLU A 157 -92.08 -30.64 -20.04
C GLU A 157 -92.99 -31.08 -18.88
N SER A 158 -92.69 -32.23 -18.31
CA SER A 158 -93.37 -32.71 -17.10
C SER A 158 -93.11 -31.72 -15.95
N ASP A 159 -94.07 -31.55 -15.04
CA ASP A 159 -93.90 -30.65 -13.86
C ASP A 159 -92.62 -30.98 -13.05
N LEU A 160 -92.28 -32.28 -12.99
CA LEU A 160 -91.05 -32.82 -12.39
C LEU A 160 -89.74 -32.24 -13.00
N THR A 161 -89.76 -31.83 -14.26
CA THR A 161 -88.62 -31.22 -14.96
C THR A 161 -88.49 -29.75 -14.58
N ILE A 162 -89.61 -29.03 -14.49
CA ILE A 162 -89.66 -27.61 -14.07
C ILE A 162 -89.24 -27.47 -12.59
N GLU A 163 -89.71 -28.36 -11.72
CA GLU A 163 -89.33 -28.41 -10.30
C GLU A 163 -87.83 -28.71 -10.12
N LYS A 164 -87.27 -29.62 -10.93
CA LYS A 164 -85.81 -29.88 -10.94
C LYS A 164 -85.01 -28.67 -11.43
N LEU A 165 -85.49 -27.95 -12.44
CA LEU A 165 -84.85 -26.74 -12.93
C LEU A 165 -84.83 -25.64 -11.86
N THR A 166 -85.97 -25.38 -11.19
CA THR A 166 -86.03 -24.40 -10.09
C THR A 166 -85.20 -24.83 -8.88
N ALA A 167 -85.14 -26.12 -8.54
CA ALA A 167 -84.25 -26.62 -7.48
C ALA A 167 -82.76 -26.43 -7.83
N MET A 168 -82.36 -26.66 -9.09
CA MET A 168 -80.99 -26.38 -9.54
C MET A 168 -80.67 -24.89 -9.56
N GLU A 169 -81.63 -24.04 -9.95
CA GLU A 169 -81.48 -22.58 -9.95
C GLU A 169 -81.34 -22.03 -8.53
N ASN A 170 -82.18 -22.47 -7.59
CA ASN A 170 -82.08 -22.10 -6.18
C ASN A 170 -80.76 -22.56 -5.54
N ASN A 171 -80.31 -23.78 -5.82
CA ASN A 171 -78.99 -24.26 -5.37
C ASN A 171 -77.85 -23.42 -5.96
N LYS A 172 -77.92 -23.07 -7.25
CA LYS A 172 -76.94 -22.22 -7.93
C LYS A 172 -76.92 -20.80 -7.34
N ASN A 173 -78.07 -20.23 -7.02
CA ASN A 173 -78.18 -18.91 -6.40
C ASN A 173 -77.61 -18.93 -4.96
N SER A 174 -77.93 -19.95 -4.15
CA SER A 174 -77.32 -20.13 -2.83
C SER A 174 -75.79 -20.28 -2.89
N ASP A 175 -75.27 -20.97 -3.91
CA ASP A 175 -73.83 -21.09 -4.14
C ASP A 175 -73.17 -19.83 -4.71
N LEU A 176 -73.93 -18.95 -5.38
CA LEU A 176 -73.49 -17.61 -5.75
C LEU A 176 -73.40 -16.71 -4.51
N GLU A 177 -74.44 -16.65 -3.68
CA GLU A 177 -74.43 -15.88 -2.41
C GLU A 177 -73.27 -16.29 -1.49
N LYS A 178 -72.99 -17.60 -1.35
CA LYS A 178 -71.82 -18.09 -0.60
C LYS A 178 -70.49 -17.66 -1.21
N LYS A 179 -70.40 -17.53 -2.54
CA LYS A 179 -69.19 -17.06 -3.24
C LYS A 179 -69.04 -15.55 -3.10
N GLU A 180 -70.13 -14.79 -3.18
CA GLU A 180 -70.16 -13.34 -2.96
C GLU A 180 -69.75 -13.00 -1.52
N GLY A 181 -70.33 -13.66 -0.52
CA GLY A 181 -69.89 -13.49 0.88
C GLY A 181 -68.42 -13.82 1.12
N ARG A 182 -67.88 -14.87 0.45
CA ARG A 182 -66.44 -15.18 0.47
C ARG A 182 -65.60 -14.12 -0.24
N ILE A 183 -66.09 -13.52 -1.32
CA ILE A 183 -65.43 -12.40 -2.01
C ILE A 183 -65.38 -11.19 -1.07
N ASP A 184 -66.47 -10.86 -0.38
CA ASP A 184 -66.51 -9.74 0.58
C ASP A 184 -65.61 -9.96 1.80
N ASP A 185 -65.51 -11.18 2.32
CA ASP A 185 -64.55 -11.55 3.37
C ASP A 185 -63.10 -11.40 2.89
N LEU A 186 -62.79 -11.87 1.67
CA LEU A 186 -61.46 -11.73 1.08
C LEU A 186 -61.11 -10.27 0.76
N LEU A 187 -62.09 -9.46 0.32
CA LEU A 187 -61.91 -8.02 0.10
C LEU A 187 -61.62 -7.30 1.42
N ARG A 188 -62.37 -7.59 2.49
CA ARG A 188 -62.11 -7.06 3.84
C ARG A 188 -60.72 -7.43 4.33
N ALA A 189 -60.33 -8.71 4.22
CA ALA A 189 -59.00 -9.17 4.57
C ALA A 189 -57.89 -8.49 3.73
N ASN A 190 -58.13 -8.25 2.44
CA ASN A 190 -57.18 -7.52 1.58
C ASN A 190 -57.02 -6.05 2.02
N CYS A 191 -58.12 -5.38 2.39
CA CYS A 191 -58.09 -4.03 2.95
C CYS A 191 -57.32 -3.96 4.28
N ASP A 192 -57.50 -4.93 5.17
CA ASP A 192 -56.75 -4.98 6.43
C ASP A 192 -55.25 -5.28 6.22
N LEU A 193 -54.90 -6.19 5.30
CA LEU A 193 -53.50 -6.45 4.94
C LEU A 193 -52.84 -5.21 4.32
N ARG A 194 -53.54 -4.46 3.46
CA ARG A 194 -53.05 -3.18 2.93
C ARG A 194 -52.78 -2.18 4.05
N ARG A 195 -53.72 -2.03 4.99
CA ARG A 195 -53.55 -1.15 6.16
C ARG A 195 -52.36 -1.56 7.04
N GLN A 196 -52.10 -2.86 7.20
CA GLN A 196 -50.91 -3.35 7.91
C GLN A 196 -49.61 -3.04 7.16
N ILE A 197 -49.58 -3.22 5.84
CA ILE A 197 -48.43 -2.88 5.00
C ILE A 197 -48.13 -1.38 5.07
N ASP A 198 -49.15 -0.52 4.96
CA ASP A 198 -48.99 0.94 5.06
C ASP A 198 -48.42 1.35 6.42
N GLU A 199 -48.85 0.74 7.53
CA GLU A 199 -48.33 1.05 8.86
C GLU A 199 -46.89 0.55 9.05
N GLN A 200 -46.55 -0.64 8.52
CA GLN A 200 -45.16 -1.11 8.49
C GLN A 200 -44.26 -0.18 7.64
N GLN A 201 -44.74 0.32 6.51
CA GLN A 201 -44.01 1.29 5.69
C GLN A 201 -43.77 2.61 6.44
N ARG A 202 -44.79 3.16 7.12
CA ARG A 202 -44.62 4.37 7.96
C ARG A 202 -43.62 4.16 9.10
N MET A 203 -43.66 2.99 9.74
CA MET A 203 -42.69 2.64 10.78
C MET A 203 -41.27 2.52 10.22
N LEU A 204 -41.09 1.86 9.08
CA LEU A 204 -39.82 1.77 8.37
C LEU A 204 -39.26 3.17 8.05
N GLU A 205 -40.09 4.09 7.55
CA GLU A 205 -39.67 5.44 7.21
C GLU A 205 -39.22 6.25 8.44
N ARG A 206 -39.94 6.11 9.57
CA ARG A 206 -39.50 6.68 10.87
C ARG A 206 -38.15 6.12 11.34
N TYR A 207 -37.88 4.83 11.11
CA TYR A 207 -36.58 4.24 11.41
C TYR A 207 -35.47 4.76 10.48
N LYS A 208 -35.73 4.88 9.16
CA LYS A 208 -34.79 5.51 8.21
C LYS A 208 -34.45 6.94 8.60
N GLU A 209 -35.43 7.76 8.97
CA GLU A 209 -35.19 9.13 9.44
C GLU A 209 -34.27 9.18 10.67
N ARG A 210 -34.53 8.32 11.66
CA ARG A 210 -33.70 8.23 12.88
C ARG A 210 -32.29 7.79 12.55
N LEU A 211 -32.14 6.80 11.66
CA LEU A 211 -30.83 6.33 11.18
C LEU A 211 -30.08 7.45 10.44
N ASN A 212 -30.74 8.17 9.53
CA ASN A 212 -30.14 9.30 8.80
C ASN A 212 -29.67 10.44 9.72
N LYS A 213 -30.45 10.75 10.77
CA LYS A 213 -30.06 11.69 11.84
C LYS A 213 -28.82 11.20 12.60
N CYS A 214 -28.79 9.92 12.98
CA CYS A 214 -27.65 9.29 13.63
C CYS A 214 -26.38 9.31 12.75
N VAL A 215 -26.48 8.85 11.49
CA VAL A 215 -25.39 8.86 10.51
C VAL A 215 -24.84 10.29 10.30
N THR A 216 -25.72 11.29 10.20
CA THR A 216 -25.30 12.69 10.03
C THR A 216 -24.56 13.22 11.27
N MET A 217 -24.98 12.85 12.48
CA MET A 217 -24.26 13.20 13.70
C MET A 217 -22.90 12.50 13.78
N SER A 218 -22.85 11.20 13.46
CA SER A 218 -21.61 10.43 13.41
C SER A 218 -20.61 11.00 12.39
N LYS A 219 -21.07 11.41 11.19
CA LYS A 219 -20.23 12.11 10.20
C LYS A 219 -19.61 13.37 10.79
N LYS A 220 -20.40 14.22 11.47
CA LYS A 220 -19.91 15.47 12.09
C LYS A 220 -18.83 15.20 13.15
N LEU A 221 -19.08 14.25 14.06
CA LEU A 221 -18.14 13.90 15.13
C LEU A 221 -16.84 13.28 14.59
N LEU A 222 -16.92 12.44 13.54
CA LEU A 222 -15.75 11.87 12.87
C LEU A 222 -14.90 12.94 12.17
N ILE A 223 -15.55 13.91 11.50
CA ILE A 223 -14.88 15.06 10.87
C ILE A 223 -14.21 15.94 11.94
N GLU A 224 -14.89 16.21 13.06
CA GLU A 224 -14.35 17.01 14.16
C GLU A 224 -13.12 16.34 14.80
N LYS A 225 -13.22 15.04 15.12
CA LYS A 225 -12.08 14.24 15.60
C LYS A 225 -10.90 14.28 14.62
N SER A 226 -11.17 14.08 13.32
CA SER A 226 -10.13 14.16 12.29
C SER A 226 -9.49 15.55 12.20
N LYS A 227 -10.26 16.63 12.40
CA LYS A 227 -9.71 18.00 12.45
C LYS A 227 -8.83 18.22 13.68
N GLN A 228 -9.22 17.69 14.85
CA GLN A 228 -8.40 17.75 16.07
C GLN A 228 -7.07 16.98 15.89
N GLU A 229 -7.12 15.77 15.34
CA GLU A 229 -5.92 14.98 14.98
C GLU A 229 -5.01 15.75 13.98
N LYS A 230 -5.59 16.35 12.94
CA LYS A 230 -4.88 17.19 11.95
C LYS A 230 -4.26 18.45 12.55
N MET A 231 -4.85 19.06 13.58
CA MET A 231 -4.31 20.21 14.29
C MET A 231 -3.15 19.80 15.21
N ALA A 232 -3.35 18.80 16.08
CA ALA A 232 -2.30 18.31 16.98
C ALA A 232 -1.03 17.86 16.22
N CYS A 233 -1.19 17.27 15.04
CA CYS A 233 -0.06 16.90 14.18
C CYS A 233 0.69 18.10 13.58
N ARG A 234 -0.02 19.18 13.24
CA ARG A 234 0.57 20.46 12.79
C ARG A 234 1.27 21.18 13.94
N ASP A 235 0.69 21.18 15.14
CA ASP A 235 1.31 21.77 16.35
C ASP A 235 2.62 21.07 16.71
N LYS A 236 2.62 19.73 16.73
CA LYS A 236 3.84 18.94 16.91
C LYS A 236 4.90 19.28 15.84
N SER A 237 4.48 19.36 14.58
CA SER A 237 5.38 19.73 13.48
C SER A 237 5.92 21.16 13.62
N MET A 238 5.15 22.09 14.18
CA MET A 238 5.59 23.46 14.47
C MET A 238 6.62 23.50 15.62
N GLN A 239 6.45 22.68 16.65
CA GLN A 239 7.42 22.54 17.75
C GLN A 239 8.74 21.92 17.27
N ASP A 240 8.66 20.83 16.49
CA ASP A 240 9.84 20.17 15.92
C ASP A 240 10.58 21.07 14.89
N ARG A 241 9.90 22.05 14.27
CA ARG A 241 10.50 23.03 13.34
C ARG A 241 11.69 23.79 13.91
N LEU A 242 11.60 24.26 15.16
CA LEU A 242 12.69 25.03 15.80
C LEU A 242 13.79 24.11 16.34
N ARG A 243 13.42 22.88 16.70
CA ARG A 243 14.29 21.90 17.36
C ARG A 243 15.13 21.10 16.38
N LEU A 244 14.49 20.56 15.34
CA LEU A 244 15.10 19.70 14.32
C LEU A 244 15.52 20.50 13.09
N GLY A 245 14.72 21.49 12.69
CA GLY A 245 14.99 22.34 11.53
C GLY A 245 13.80 22.49 10.60
N HIS A 246 14.00 23.19 9.48
CA HIS A 246 12.98 23.38 8.45
C HIS A 246 13.57 23.59 7.06
N PHE A 247 12.73 23.45 6.03
CA PHE A 247 13.08 23.90 4.69
C PHE A 247 13.04 25.42 4.60
N THR A 248 14.03 25.98 3.89
CA THR A 248 14.16 27.40 3.56
C THR A 248 14.36 27.50 2.06
N THR A 249 13.64 28.40 1.39
CA THR A 249 13.80 28.63 -0.04
C THR A 249 15.05 29.49 -0.30
N VAL A 250 16.06 28.92 -0.94
CA VAL A 250 17.32 29.59 -1.29
C VAL A 250 17.34 29.86 -2.80
N ARG A 251 17.83 31.02 -3.21
CA ARG A 251 17.90 31.41 -4.63
C ARG A 251 19.22 30.96 -5.25
N HIS A 252 19.16 30.06 -6.23
CA HIS A 252 20.29 29.64 -7.05
C HIS A 252 20.14 30.23 -8.46
N GLY A 253 20.73 31.41 -8.66
CA GLY A 253 20.71 32.16 -9.92
C GLY A 253 19.30 32.60 -10.33
N ALA A 254 18.77 32.00 -11.40
CA ALA A 254 17.40 32.22 -11.88
C ALA A 254 16.36 31.26 -11.25
N SER A 255 16.82 30.26 -10.49
CA SER A 255 15.98 29.24 -9.85
C SER A 255 15.90 29.42 -8.33
N PHE A 256 14.88 28.80 -7.72
CA PHE A 256 14.74 28.68 -6.28
C PHE A 256 14.78 27.20 -5.90
N THR A 257 15.56 26.85 -4.89
CA THR A 257 15.67 25.48 -4.37
C THR A 257 15.40 25.47 -2.88
N GLU A 258 14.67 24.47 -2.40
CA GLU A 258 14.46 24.29 -0.97
C GLU A 258 15.69 23.60 -0.35
N GLN A 259 16.26 24.22 0.68
CA GLN A 259 17.39 23.69 1.45
C GLN A 259 16.97 23.47 2.90
N TRP A 260 17.34 22.34 3.48
CA TRP A 260 17.14 22.09 4.90
C TRP A 260 18.06 22.97 5.76
N THR A 261 17.49 23.61 6.78
CA THR A 261 18.18 24.45 7.76
C THR A 261 18.02 23.80 9.14
N ASP A 262 19.12 23.41 9.78
CA ASP A 262 19.09 22.66 11.03
C ASP A 262 18.68 23.50 12.26
N GLY A 263 17.86 22.91 13.12
CA GLY A 263 17.36 23.50 14.36
C GLY A 263 18.36 23.44 15.51
N TYR A 264 17.96 23.99 16.67
CA TYR A 264 18.89 24.18 17.80
C TYR A 264 19.50 22.88 18.33
N ALA A 265 18.83 21.73 18.19
CA ALA A 265 19.33 20.47 18.74
C ALA A 265 20.59 19.99 18.01
N PHE A 266 20.59 20.07 16.67
CA PHE A 266 21.76 19.78 15.85
C PHE A 266 22.88 20.80 16.07
N GLN A 267 22.55 22.10 16.09
CA GLN A 267 23.53 23.16 16.33
C GLN A 267 24.24 23.01 17.69
N ASN A 268 23.54 22.55 18.72
CA ASN A 268 24.14 22.30 20.04
C ASN A 268 25.10 21.11 20.04
N LEU A 269 24.76 20.01 19.35
CA LEU A 269 25.67 18.86 19.20
C LEU A 269 26.91 19.22 18.38
N ILE A 270 26.76 19.96 17.28
CA ILE A 270 27.88 20.41 16.44
C ILE A 270 28.85 21.24 17.29
N LYS A 271 28.35 22.24 18.04
CA LYS A 271 29.16 23.03 18.97
C LYS A 271 29.81 22.20 20.08
N GLN A 272 29.19 21.09 20.51
CA GLN A 272 29.78 20.19 21.49
C GLN A 272 30.90 19.34 20.87
N GLN A 273 30.71 18.84 19.66
CA GLN A 273 31.72 18.10 18.89
C GLN A 273 32.95 18.97 18.60
N GLU A 274 32.74 20.24 18.24
CA GLU A 274 33.81 21.23 18.05
C GLU A 274 34.64 21.44 19.33
N ARG A 275 33.98 21.57 20.50
CA ARG A 275 34.66 21.67 21.80
C ARG A 275 35.50 20.43 22.12
N ILE A 276 34.95 19.24 21.92
CA ILE A 276 35.68 17.98 22.16
C ILE A 276 36.87 17.83 21.21
N ASN A 277 36.68 18.15 19.92
CA ASN A 277 37.77 18.13 18.94
C ASN A 277 38.90 19.09 19.34
N SER A 278 38.57 20.31 19.77
CA SER A 278 39.55 21.29 20.26
C SER A 278 40.31 20.78 21.50
N GLN A 279 39.61 20.23 22.50
CA GLN A 279 40.22 19.63 23.69
C GLN A 279 41.12 18.43 23.36
N ARG A 280 40.70 17.58 22.41
CA ARG A 280 41.48 16.43 21.94
C ARG A 280 42.77 16.88 21.26
N GLU A 281 42.70 17.93 20.43
CA GLU A 281 43.88 18.53 19.83
C GLU A 281 44.82 19.16 20.85
N ASP A 282 44.30 19.85 21.87
CA ASP A 282 45.11 20.44 22.94
C ASP A 282 45.85 19.38 23.76
N ILE A 283 45.18 18.29 24.11
CA ILE A 283 45.83 17.18 24.81
C ILE A 283 46.90 16.52 23.93
N GLU A 284 46.64 16.34 22.63
CA GLU A 284 47.64 15.78 21.72
C GLU A 284 48.80 16.76 21.45
N ARG A 285 48.57 18.08 21.46
CA ARG A 285 49.62 19.12 21.50
C ARG A 285 50.46 19.01 22.77
N GLN A 286 49.83 18.92 23.94
CA GLN A 286 50.52 18.77 25.24
C GLN A 286 51.32 17.47 25.32
N ARG A 287 50.77 16.35 24.83
CA ARG A 287 51.43 15.04 24.78
C ARG A 287 52.65 15.04 23.86
N LYS A 288 52.60 15.75 22.72
CA LYS A 288 53.77 16.00 21.84
C LYS A 288 54.85 16.86 22.51
N LEU A 289 54.48 17.78 23.41
CA LEU A 289 55.43 18.55 24.22
C LEU A 289 56.04 17.68 25.34
N LEU A 290 55.23 16.87 26.03
CA LEU A 290 55.69 15.90 27.02
C LEU A 290 56.70 14.91 26.40
N ALA A 291 56.44 14.40 25.20
CA ALA A 291 57.35 13.50 24.49
C ALA A 291 58.75 14.11 24.23
N LYS A 292 58.87 15.44 24.11
CA LYS A 292 60.17 16.15 24.00
C LYS A 292 60.91 16.28 25.35
N ARG A 293 60.20 16.14 26.47
CA ARG A 293 60.73 16.19 27.85
C ARG A 293 61.00 14.80 28.43
N LYS A 294 60.95 13.75 27.59
CA LYS A 294 61.14 12.37 28.03
C LYS A 294 62.54 12.17 28.65
N PRO A 295 62.65 11.72 29.91
CA PRO A 295 63.94 11.45 30.52
C PRO A 295 64.74 10.37 29.75
N PRO A 296 66.08 10.46 29.77
CA PRO A 296 66.93 9.48 29.11
C PRO A 296 66.82 8.11 29.79
N SER A 297 66.72 7.05 28.97
CA SER A 297 66.64 5.67 29.45
C SER A 297 67.91 5.28 30.23
N MET A 298 67.77 4.79 31.46
CA MET A 298 68.85 4.17 32.23
C MET A 298 69.21 2.77 31.69
N ALA A 299 69.60 2.70 30.41
CA ALA A 299 69.92 1.46 29.72
C ALA A 299 71.10 1.62 28.74
N GLN A 300 72.15 2.34 29.16
CA GLN A 300 73.53 2.16 28.68
C GLN A 300 74.49 2.97 29.57
N ALA A 301 75.28 2.28 30.39
CA ALA A 301 76.39 2.88 31.12
C ALA A 301 77.66 2.83 30.25
N PRO A 302 78.30 3.96 29.91
CA PRO A 302 79.64 3.95 29.32
C PRO A 302 80.70 3.67 30.40
N PRO A 303 81.85 3.06 30.06
CA PRO A 303 82.95 2.87 31.01
C PRO A 303 83.63 4.22 31.34
N PRO A 304 84.25 4.36 32.52
CA PRO A 304 84.84 5.63 32.97
C PRO A 304 86.28 5.83 32.46
N SER A 305 86.55 6.94 31.77
CA SER A 305 87.93 7.42 31.56
C SER A 305 88.04 8.94 31.33
N LEU A 306 88.60 9.61 32.33
CA LEU A 306 89.59 10.70 32.25
C LEU A 306 89.34 11.96 31.35
N GLU A 307 88.97 13.03 32.05
CA GLU A 307 89.67 14.33 32.13
C GLU A 307 89.56 15.48 31.07
N GLN A 308 89.57 16.70 31.64
CA GLN A 308 90.02 18.03 31.14
C GLN A 308 89.13 18.98 30.31
N ASN A 309 88.70 20.05 31.00
CA ASN A 309 88.81 21.48 30.63
C ASN A 309 88.27 22.00 29.28
N LYS A 310 87.19 22.82 29.33
CA LYS A 310 87.19 24.19 28.74
C LYS A 310 86.00 25.10 29.13
N ARG A 311 86.37 26.27 29.68
CA ARG A 311 85.83 27.64 29.50
C ARG A 311 84.31 27.94 29.43
N LYS A 312 83.93 28.95 30.22
CA LYS A 312 82.68 29.74 30.19
C LYS A 312 82.18 30.09 28.77
N SER A 313 80.87 29.99 28.57
CA SER A 313 80.08 30.94 27.77
C SER A 313 78.72 31.16 28.45
N LYS A 314 78.34 32.42 28.68
CA LYS A 314 76.97 32.78 29.04
C LYS A 314 76.20 33.02 27.74
N THR A 315 75.24 32.17 27.44
CA THR A 315 74.24 32.40 26.38
C THR A 315 72.88 31.95 26.89
N ASN A 316 71.91 32.87 26.88
CA ASN A 316 70.54 32.59 27.28
C ASN A 316 69.94 31.53 26.35
N GLY A 317 69.67 30.35 26.89
CA GLY A 317 68.90 29.29 26.24
C GLY A 317 68.04 28.63 27.29
N THR A 318 66.73 28.57 27.05
CA THR A 318 65.74 28.05 27.99
C THR A 318 66.02 26.58 28.28
N GLU A 319 66.55 26.27 29.46
CA GLU A 319 66.71 24.88 29.91
C GLU A 319 65.31 24.25 30.01
N SER A 320 65.02 23.32 29.11
CA SER A 320 63.80 22.51 29.21
C SER A 320 64.04 21.48 30.29
N GLU A 321 63.62 21.80 31.53
CA GLU A 321 63.64 20.87 32.67
C GLU A 321 63.18 19.48 32.22
N THR A 322 64.05 18.50 32.44
CA THR A 322 63.77 17.10 32.16
C THR A 322 63.00 16.53 33.35
N LEU A 323 61.80 16.02 33.09
CA LEU A 323 60.93 15.49 34.13
C LEU A 323 61.52 14.20 34.72
N SER A 324 61.24 13.92 35.99
CA SER A 324 61.52 12.62 36.59
C SER A 324 60.77 11.52 35.83
N GLN A 325 61.34 10.30 35.82
CA GLN A 325 60.72 9.14 35.19
C GLN A 325 59.30 8.87 35.72
N ALA A 326 59.08 9.12 37.03
CA ALA A 326 57.78 8.97 37.66
C ALA A 326 56.77 10.04 37.18
N GLU A 327 57.18 11.32 37.18
CA GLU A 327 56.34 12.45 36.75
C GLU A 327 55.98 12.35 35.26
N TYR A 328 56.90 11.87 34.43
CA TYR A 328 56.65 11.62 33.02
C TYR A 328 55.55 10.57 32.82
N HIS A 329 55.64 9.43 33.52
CA HIS A 329 54.63 8.37 33.43
C HIS A 329 53.28 8.78 34.00
N GLU A 330 53.26 9.55 35.09
CA GLU A 330 52.03 10.12 35.64
C GLU A 330 51.33 11.03 34.62
N GLN A 331 52.06 11.97 34.00
CA GLN A 331 51.50 12.86 32.98
C GLN A 331 51.05 12.09 31.73
N GLU A 332 51.79 11.06 31.30
CA GLU A 332 51.40 10.20 30.17
C GLU A 332 50.08 9.46 30.45
N GLU A 333 49.92 8.87 31.64
CA GLU A 333 48.68 8.17 32.00
C GLU A 333 47.51 9.15 32.17
N ILE A 334 47.72 10.35 32.74
CA ILE A 334 46.71 11.42 32.80
C ILE A 334 46.21 11.79 31.39
N PHE A 335 47.11 12.01 30.42
CA PHE A 335 46.71 12.35 29.05
C PHE A 335 45.99 11.18 28.37
N LYS A 336 46.44 9.94 28.58
CA LYS A 336 45.80 8.73 28.07
C LYS A 336 44.39 8.53 28.61
N LEU A 337 44.17 8.74 29.91
CA LEU A 337 42.85 8.70 30.54
C LEU A 337 41.92 9.80 30.01
N ARG A 338 42.42 11.04 29.87
CA ARG A 338 41.65 12.15 29.30
C ARG A 338 41.24 11.91 27.84
N LEU A 339 42.15 11.39 27.00
CA LEU A 339 41.81 10.99 25.62
C LEU A 339 40.78 9.84 25.59
N GLY A 340 40.87 8.89 26.52
CA GLY A 340 39.87 7.83 26.68
C GLY A 340 38.48 8.38 27.04
N TYR A 341 38.41 9.38 27.93
CA TYR A 341 37.18 10.07 28.29
C TYR A 341 36.58 10.85 27.11
N LEU A 342 37.37 11.69 26.42
CA LEU A 342 36.89 12.43 25.25
C LEU A 342 36.41 11.52 24.12
N LYS A 343 37.06 10.36 23.92
CA LYS A 343 36.62 9.35 22.94
C LYS A 343 35.27 8.71 23.30
N LYS A 344 34.95 8.61 24.60
CA LYS A 344 33.63 8.15 25.07
C LYS A 344 32.56 9.21 24.79
N GLU A 345 32.82 10.46 25.13
CA GLU A 345 31.90 11.58 24.83
C GLU A 345 31.69 11.78 23.32
N GLU A 346 32.74 11.66 22.49
CA GLU A 346 32.65 11.69 21.02
C GLU A 346 31.72 10.58 20.49
N ALA A 347 31.77 9.38 21.06
CA ALA A 347 30.87 8.29 20.72
C ALA A 347 29.42 8.54 21.19
N GLU A 348 29.22 9.19 22.33
CA GLU A 348 27.90 9.57 22.85
C GLU A 348 27.26 10.67 22.00
N ILE A 349 28.01 11.70 21.59
CA ILE A 349 27.54 12.73 20.65
C ILE A 349 27.17 12.12 19.31
N GLN A 350 28.01 11.23 18.75
CA GLN A 350 27.72 10.57 17.48
C GLN A 350 26.45 9.72 17.56
N ALA A 351 26.24 8.99 18.65
CA ALA A 351 25.02 8.20 18.86
C ALA A 351 23.76 9.07 18.99
N GLU A 352 23.87 10.24 19.65
CA GLU A 352 22.78 11.21 19.78
C GLU A 352 22.50 11.94 18.46
N LEU A 353 23.53 12.23 17.65
CA LEU A 353 23.40 12.78 16.31
C LEU A 353 22.64 11.81 15.38
N GLU A 354 23.01 10.53 15.36
CA GLU A 354 22.28 9.47 14.65
C GLU A 354 20.83 9.30 15.16
N ARG A 355 20.57 9.61 16.44
CA ARG A 355 19.21 9.61 17.00
C ARG A 355 18.40 10.82 16.52
N LEU A 356 18.98 12.02 16.53
CA LEU A 356 18.33 13.22 16.01
C LEU A 356 18.09 13.12 14.49
N GLU A 357 19.02 12.57 13.72
CA GLU A 357 18.88 12.37 12.28
C GLU A 357 17.69 11.47 11.93
N ARG A 358 17.47 10.38 12.66
CA ARG A 358 16.26 9.55 12.51
C ARG A 358 14.98 10.34 12.81
N VAL A 359 14.96 11.10 13.91
CA VAL A 359 13.78 11.91 14.28
C VAL A 359 13.53 13.03 13.25
N ARG A 360 14.58 13.64 12.71
CA ARG A 360 14.53 14.62 11.61
C ARG A 360 13.93 14.02 10.34
N ASN A 361 14.37 12.82 9.95
CA ASN A 361 13.86 12.16 8.74
C ASN A 361 12.37 11.79 8.88
N LEU A 362 11.94 11.34 10.06
CA LEU A 362 10.51 11.15 10.38
C LEU A 362 9.71 12.47 10.34
N HIS A 363 10.26 13.56 10.86
CA HIS A 363 9.64 14.90 10.78
C HIS A 363 9.53 15.40 9.33
N ILE A 364 10.58 15.23 8.51
CA ILE A 364 10.56 15.55 7.06
C ILE A 364 9.48 14.72 6.33
N ARG A 365 9.35 13.42 6.66
CA ARG A 365 8.28 12.57 6.11
C ARG A 365 6.90 13.09 6.48
N GLU A 366 6.70 13.54 7.71
CA GLU A 366 5.42 14.08 8.18
C GLU A 366 5.09 15.43 7.53
N LEU A 367 6.07 16.34 7.40
CA LEU A 367 5.90 17.59 6.63
C LEU A 367 5.47 17.31 5.18
N LYS A 368 6.07 16.30 4.52
CA LYS A 368 5.66 15.85 3.18
C LYS A 368 4.24 15.27 3.18
N ARG A 369 3.82 14.54 4.22
CA ARG A 369 2.44 14.02 4.34
C ARG A 369 1.43 15.16 4.47
N ILE A 370 1.68 16.13 5.35
CA ILE A 370 0.84 17.33 5.53
C ILE A 370 0.73 18.12 4.23
N HIS A 371 1.85 18.41 3.56
CA HIS A 371 1.86 19.11 2.27
C HIS A 371 1.06 18.38 1.17
N ASN A 372 1.15 17.04 1.12
CA ASN A 372 0.35 16.23 0.20
C ASN A 372 -1.14 16.24 0.55
N GLU A 373 -1.50 16.25 1.84
CA GLU A 373 -2.88 16.36 2.30
C GLU A 373 -3.48 17.74 1.92
N ASP A 374 -2.76 18.84 2.17
CA ASP A 374 -3.23 20.20 1.88
C ASP A 374 -3.42 20.46 0.36
N ASN A 375 -2.66 19.75 -0.47
CA ASN A 375 -2.71 19.82 -1.94
C ASN A 375 -3.64 18.79 -2.60
N SER A 376 -4.20 17.83 -1.85
CA SER A 376 -5.11 16.84 -2.41
C SER A 376 -6.52 17.41 -2.61
N GLN A 377 -7.20 16.99 -3.68
CA GLN A 377 -8.61 17.29 -3.94
C GLN A 377 -9.57 16.66 -2.91
N PHE A 378 -9.09 15.72 -2.10
CA PHE A 378 -9.89 14.95 -1.13
C PHE A 378 -9.76 15.44 0.33
N LYS A 379 -9.11 16.58 0.56
CA LYS A 379 -8.75 17.06 1.91
C LYS A 379 -9.93 17.43 2.81
N ASP A 380 -11.03 17.87 2.22
CA ASP A 380 -12.23 18.42 2.88
C ASP A 380 -13.28 17.36 3.23
N HIS A 381 -12.82 16.16 3.62
CA HIS A 381 -13.65 15.08 4.18
C HIS A 381 -14.83 14.60 3.29
N PRO A 382 -14.66 14.38 1.97
CA PRO A 382 -15.75 13.89 1.13
C PRO A 382 -16.20 12.48 1.52
N THR A 383 -17.48 12.17 1.29
CA THR A 383 -17.98 10.79 1.31
C THR A 383 -17.90 10.21 -0.09
N LEU A 384 -17.17 9.11 -0.29
CA LEU A 384 -17.10 8.39 -1.56
C LEU A 384 -18.10 7.22 -1.60
N ASN A 385 -18.66 6.95 -2.77
CA ASN A 385 -19.67 5.89 -3.00
C ASN A 385 -20.83 5.91 -1.97
N ASP A 386 -21.22 7.11 -1.53
CA ASP A 386 -22.17 7.42 -0.44
C ASP A 386 -21.94 6.74 0.92
N ARG A 387 -20.84 5.98 1.05
CA ARG A 387 -20.55 5.04 2.14
C ARG A 387 -19.24 5.32 2.88
N TYR A 388 -18.21 5.78 2.19
CA TYR A 388 -16.85 5.89 2.75
C TYR A 388 -16.50 7.35 3.04
N LEU A 389 -16.66 7.78 4.30
CA LEU A 389 -16.26 9.11 4.74
C LEU A 389 -14.74 9.18 4.87
N LEU A 390 -14.06 9.94 4.00
CA LEU A 390 -12.60 10.15 4.12
C LEU A 390 -12.28 11.04 5.32
N LEU A 391 -11.16 10.76 6.01
CA LEU A 391 -10.72 11.45 7.23
C LEU A 391 -9.40 12.21 7.00
N HIS A 392 -8.28 11.51 6.97
CA HIS A 392 -6.96 12.10 6.79
C HIS A 392 -6.08 11.24 5.88
N LEU A 393 -5.11 11.88 5.22
CA LEU A 393 -4.18 11.19 4.33
C LEU A 393 -3.23 10.31 5.19
N LEU A 394 -3.09 9.03 4.83
CA LEU A 394 -2.09 8.12 5.40
C LEU A 394 -0.79 8.20 4.60
N GLY A 395 -0.86 8.22 3.27
CA GLY A 395 0.30 8.34 2.39
C GLY A 395 -0.05 8.59 0.93
N ARG A 396 0.96 8.98 0.15
CA ARG A 396 0.85 9.26 -1.29
C ARG A 396 1.94 8.50 -2.05
N GLY A 397 1.53 7.67 -3.00
CA GLY A 397 2.39 7.04 -4.00
C GLY A 397 2.44 7.86 -5.30
N GLY A 398 3.10 7.32 -6.33
CA GLY A 398 3.24 8.03 -7.61
C GLY A 398 1.93 8.23 -8.38
N PHE A 399 0.98 7.30 -8.26
CA PHE A 399 -0.32 7.31 -8.94
C PHE A 399 -1.50 7.05 -7.98
N SER A 400 -1.29 7.18 -6.67
CA SER A 400 -2.34 6.90 -5.70
C SER A 400 -2.19 7.64 -4.38
N GLU A 401 -3.32 7.89 -3.73
CA GLU A 401 -3.43 8.47 -2.39
C GLU A 401 -4.18 7.50 -1.49
N VAL A 402 -3.66 7.23 -0.29
CA VAL A 402 -4.28 6.33 0.67
C VAL A 402 -4.83 7.15 1.83
N TYR A 403 -6.14 7.09 2.04
CA TYR A 403 -6.84 7.80 3.10
C TYR A 403 -7.32 6.84 4.19
N LYS A 404 -7.23 7.26 5.45
CA LYS A 404 -8.08 6.69 6.50
C LYS A 404 -9.50 7.15 6.24
N ALA A 405 -10.45 6.24 6.26
CA ALA A 405 -11.86 6.52 6.09
C ALA A 405 -12.70 5.75 7.10
N PHE A 406 -13.99 6.09 7.18
CA PHE A 406 -14.98 5.35 7.96
C PHE A 406 -16.08 4.83 7.03
N ASP A 407 -16.31 3.53 7.06
CA ASP A 407 -17.42 2.86 6.40
C ASP A 407 -18.69 3.12 7.23
N LEU A 408 -19.61 3.91 6.67
CA LEU A 408 -20.85 4.33 7.33
C LEU A 408 -21.89 3.20 7.43
N THR A 409 -21.74 2.15 6.62
CA THR A 409 -22.64 0.99 6.60
C THR A 409 -22.17 -0.07 7.59
N GLU A 410 -20.90 -0.47 7.53
CA GLU A 410 -20.30 -1.49 8.43
C GLU A 410 -19.77 -0.91 9.75
N GLN A 411 -19.83 0.42 9.91
CA GLN A 411 -19.42 1.16 11.12
C GLN A 411 -17.98 0.90 11.58
N ARG A 412 -17.04 0.83 10.63
CA ARG A 412 -15.62 0.51 10.88
C ARG A 412 -14.66 1.44 10.13
N TYR A 413 -13.46 1.61 10.65
CA TYR A 413 -12.37 2.26 9.92
C TYR A 413 -11.85 1.38 8.77
N VAL A 414 -11.57 2.01 7.63
CA VAL A 414 -11.04 1.36 6.42
C VAL A 414 -9.95 2.25 5.80
N ALA A 415 -9.07 1.66 4.99
CA ALA A 415 -8.08 2.39 4.21
C ALA A 415 -8.53 2.46 2.74
N VAL A 416 -8.80 3.66 2.23
CA VAL A 416 -9.23 3.86 0.83
C VAL A 416 -8.02 4.28 0.00
N LYS A 417 -7.54 3.38 -0.85
CA LYS A 417 -6.47 3.62 -1.84
C LYS A 417 -7.14 4.11 -3.13
N ILE A 418 -7.03 5.41 -3.37
CA ILE A 418 -7.55 6.12 -4.55
C ILE A 418 -6.46 6.13 -5.61
N HIS A 419 -6.69 5.47 -6.74
CA HIS A 419 -5.78 5.43 -7.87
C HIS A 419 -6.18 6.53 -8.86
N GLN A 420 -5.20 7.30 -9.34
CA GLN A 420 -5.39 8.41 -10.28
C GLN A 420 -4.51 8.16 -11.50
N LEU A 421 -5.14 7.88 -12.64
CA LEU A 421 -4.47 7.74 -13.93
C LEU A 421 -4.01 9.12 -14.43
N ASN A 422 -2.90 9.14 -15.17
CA ASN A 422 -2.47 10.37 -15.82
C ASN A 422 -3.40 10.68 -17.00
N LYS A 423 -4.09 11.81 -16.95
CA LYS A 423 -5.04 12.26 -17.98
C LYS A 423 -4.44 12.34 -19.38
N ASN A 424 -3.13 12.59 -19.46
CA ASN A 424 -2.37 12.72 -20.72
C ASN A 424 -1.94 11.36 -21.33
N TRP A 425 -2.25 10.23 -20.69
CA TRP A 425 -2.00 8.92 -21.28
C TRP A 425 -3.00 8.61 -22.41
N ARG A 426 -2.55 7.90 -23.45
CA ARG A 426 -3.41 7.35 -24.50
C ARG A 426 -4.38 6.32 -23.91
N ASP A 427 -5.56 6.18 -24.49
CA ASP A 427 -6.62 5.31 -23.95
C ASP A 427 -6.19 3.85 -23.82
N GLU A 428 -5.45 3.32 -24.80
CA GLU A 428 -4.77 2.00 -24.74
C GLU A 428 -3.97 1.80 -23.43
N LYS A 429 -3.22 2.82 -23.01
CA LYS A 429 -2.37 2.79 -21.81
C LYS A 429 -3.22 2.87 -20.53
N LYS A 430 -4.32 3.63 -20.55
CA LYS A 430 -5.31 3.69 -19.46
C LYS A 430 -6.06 2.36 -19.32
N GLU A 431 -6.46 1.75 -20.43
CA GLU A 431 -7.15 0.47 -20.47
C GLU A 431 -6.27 -0.67 -19.94
N ASN A 432 -4.99 -0.71 -20.35
CA ASN A 432 -4.03 -1.68 -19.81
C ASN A 432 -3.83 -1.50 -18.29
N TYR A 433 -3.68 -0.27 -17.80
CA TYR A 433 -3.62 -0.01 -16.36
C TYR A 433 -4.90 -0.49 -15.64
N HIS A 434 -6.08 -0.22 -16.20
CA HIS A 434 -7.36 -0.70 -15.66
C HIS A 434 -7.43 -2.23 -15.62
N LYS A 435 -6.96 -2.94 -16.68
CA LYS A 435 -6.86 -4.40 -16.70
C LYS A 435 -5.94 -4.93 -15.59
N HIS A 436 -4.79 -4.29 -15.37
CA HIS A 436 -3.89 -4.65 -14.27
C HIS A 436 -4.51 -4.42 -12.89
N ALA A 437 -5.20 -3.29 -12.67
CA ALA A 437 -5.89 -2.99 -11.42
C ALA A 437 -7.08 -3.94 -11.15
N CYS A 438 -7.87 -4.26 -12.18
CA CYS A 438 -8.93 -5.27 -12.09
C CYS A 438 -8.36 -6.67 -11.80
N ARG A 439 -7.16 -7.00 -12.27
CA ARG A 439 -6.45 -8.24 -11.90
C ARG A 439 -6.00 -8.21 -10.45
N GLU A 440 -5.39 -7.12 -9.95
CA GLU A 440 -5.05 -6.92 -8.53
C GLU A 440 -6.28 -7.11 -7.65
N TYR A 441 -7.40 -6.47 -8.01
CA TYR A 441 -8.68 -6.63 -7.31
C TYR A 441 -9.15 -8.08 -7.28
N ARG A 442 -9.25 -8.76 -8.43
CA ARG A 442 -9.74 -10.14 -8.53
C ARG A 442 -8.87 -11.14 -7.77
N ILE A 443 -7.55 -10.96 -7.79
CA ILE A 443 -6.61 -11.74 -6.96
C ILE A 443 -6.92 -11.52 -5.49
N HIS A 444 -6.87 -10.26 -5.05
CA HIS A 444 -6.82 -9.91 -3.64
C HIS A 444 -8.18 -10.04 -2.95
N LYS A 445 -9.29 -9.98 -3.71
CA LYS A 445 -10.66 -10.14 -3.19
C LYS A 445 -10.93 -11.53 -2.62
N GLU A 446 -10.33 -12.57 -3.19
CA GLU A 446 -10.49 -13.97 -2.77
C GLU A 446 -9.51 -14.37 -1.64
N LEU A 447 -8.60 -13.49 -1.22
CA LEU A 447 -7.62 -13.80 -0.17
C LEU A 447 -8.21 -13.58 1.23
N ASP A 448 -8.39 -14.67 1.99
CA ASP A 448 -8.70 -14.61 3.42
C ASP A 448 -7.64 -15.33 4.27
N HIS A 449 -6.73 -14.55 4.86
CA HIS A 449 -5.71 -15.04 5.76
C HIS A 449 -5.36 -13.97 6.83
N PRO A 450 -5.17 -14.33 8.12
CA PRO A 450 -4.94 -13.36 9.21
C PRO A 450 -3.66 -12.52 9.06
N ARG A 451 -2.71 -12.93 8.21
CA ARG A 451 -1.47 -12.19 7.90
C ARG A 451 -1.50 -11.48 6.53
N ILE A 452 -2.67 -11.34 5.94
CA ILE A 452 -2.92 -10.55 4.73
C ILE A 452 -3.96 -9.46 5.09
N VAL A 453 -3.81 -8.26 4.52
CA VAL A 453 -4.80 -7.18 4.61
C VAL A 453 -6.03 -7.56 3.78
N LYS A 454 -7.24 -7.51 4.34
CA LYS A 454 -8.46 -7.83 3.56
C LYS A 454 -8.81 -6.73 2.55
N LEU A 455 -9.33 -7.13 1.38
CA LEU A 455 -9.90 -6.24 0.37
C LEU A 455 -11.44 -6.27 0.44
N TYR A 456 -12.03 -5.18 0.91
CA TYR A 456 -13.47 -5.09 1.15
C TYR A 456 -14.25 -4.70 -0.11
N ASP A 457 -13.81 -3.70 -0.86
CA ASP A 457 -14.62 -3.12 -1.95
C ASP A 457 -13.77 -2.50 -3.07
N TYR A 458 -14.39 -2.31 -4.24
CA TYR A 458 -13.83 -1.63 -5.41
C TYR A 458 -14.92 -0.86 -6.13
N PHE A 459 -14.62 0.39 -6.50
CA PHE A 459 -15.53 1.23 -7.29
C PHE A 459 -14.75 2.27 -8.10
N SER A 460 -15.24 2.60 -9.30
CA SER A 460 -14.72 3.72 -10.09
C SER A 460 -15.27 5.05 -9.56
N LEU A 461 -14.48 6.11 -9.63
CA LEU A 461 -14.91 7.48 -9.33
C LEU A 461 -15.25 8.25 -10.60
N ASP A 462 -14.38 8.16 -11.61
CA ASP A 462 -14.57 8.67 -12.96
C ASP A 462 -13.83 7.77 -13.98
N THR A 463 -13.65 8.23 -15.22
CA THR A 463 -12.94 7.47 -16.26
C THR A 463 -11.44 7.28 -15.98
N ASP A 464 -10.84 8.20 -15.21
CA ASP A 464 -9.40 8.28 -14.95
C ASP A 464 -9.06 8.00 -13.48
N SER A 465 -10.00 7.52 -12.67
CA SER A 465 -9.76 7.20 -11.25
C SER A 465 -10.72 6.15 -10.67
N PHE A 466 -10.18 5.32 -9.78
CA PHE A 466 -10.92 4.28 -9.07
C PHE A 466 -10.38 4.09 -7.65
N CYS A 467 -11.16 3.42 -6.80
CA CYS A 467 -10.84 3.17 -5.41
C CYS A 467 -10.78 1.67 -5.11
N THR A 468 -9.86 1.30 -4.23
CA THR A 468 -9.84 0.01 -3.52
C THR A 468 -9.98 0.28 -2.03
N VAL A 469 -10.88 -0.45 -1.36
CA VAL A 469 -11.17 -0.28 0.07
C VAL A 469 -10.59 -1.45 0.84
N LEU A 470 -9.59 -1.17 1.66
CA LEU A 470 -8.77 -2.14 2.37
C LEU A 470 -9.06 -2.11 3.87
N GLU A 471 -8.74 -3.21 4.55
CA GLU A 471 -8.64 -3.28 6.00
C GLU A 471 -7.66 -2.23 6.54
N TYR A 472 -8.11 -1.40 7.47
CA TYR A 472 -7.26 -0.42 8.15
C TYR A 472 -6.48 -1.09 9.28
N CYS A 473 -5.15 -1.03 9.19
CA CYS A 473 -4.25 -1.34 10.30
C CYS A 473 -3.89 -0.03 11.03
N GLU A 474 -3.88 -0.02 12.35
CA GLU A 474 -3.66 1.21 13.12
C GLU A 474 -2.18 1.62 13.16
N GLY A 475 -1.27 0.65 13.27
CA GLY A 475 0.16 0.89 13.26
C GLY A 475 0.76 1.06 11.86
N ASN A 476 1.99 1.59 11.84
CA ASN A 476 2.74 1.88 10.61
C ASN A 476 3.36 0.62 9.98
N ASP A 477 3.91 0.80 8.79
CA ASP A 477 4.70 -0.21 8.09
C ASP A 477 6.10 -0.45 8.72
N LEU A 478 6.73 -1.54 8.31
CA LEU A 478 8.06 -1.95 8.79
C LEU A 478 9.21 -1.04 8.28
N ASP A 479 9.06 -0.30 7.16
CA ASP A 479 10.07 0.71 6.75
C ASP A 479 10.07 1.89 7.73
N PHE A 480 8.89 2.38 8.12
CA PHE A 480 8.74 3.39 9.16
C PHE A 480 9.36 2.92 10.48
N TYR A 481 9.04 1.69 10.92
CA TYR A 481 9.59 1.13 12.16
C TYR A 481 11.12 1.04 12.13
N LEU A 482 11.70 0.53 11.04
CA LEU A 482 13.15 0.43 10.89
C LEU A 482 13.83 1.82 10.83
N LYS A 483 13.19 2.83 10.25
CA LYS A 483 13.71 4.22 10.27
C LYS A 483 13.66 4.85 11.65
N GLN A 484 12.67 4.50 12.47
CA GLN A 484 12.61 4.93 13.87
C GLN A 484 13.64 4.21 14.75
N HIS A 485 13.75 2.87 14.64
CA HIS A 485 14.51 2.03 15.58
C HIS A 485 15.90 1.59 15.09
N LYS A 486 16.26 1.88 13.83
CA LYS A 486 17.48 1.44 13.10
C LYS A 486 17.51 -0.08 12.83
N LEU A 487 17.35 -0.91 13.86
CA LEU A 487 17.31 -2.37 13.79
C LEU A 487 16.46 -2.94 14.93
N MET A 488 16.22 -4.25 14.93
CA MET A 488 15.48 -4.95 15.99
C MET A 488 16.22 -6.21 16.47
N SER A 489 15.78 -6.80 17.58
CA SER A 489 16.37 -8.05 18.08
C SER A 489 16.11 -9.23 17.15
N GLU A 490 16.95 -10.26 17.22
CA GLU A 490 16.78 -11.49 16.44
C GLU A 490 15.44 -12.16 16.71
N LYS A 491 14.94 -12.08 17.95
CA LYS A 491 13.64 -12.63 18.35
C LYS A 491 12.46 -11.90 17.69
N GLU A 492 12.51 -10.57 17.62
CA GLU A 492 11.49 -9.75 16.95
C GLU A 492 11.53 -9.99 15.44
N GLY A 493 12.72 -9.92 14.83
CA GLY A 493 12.89 -10.19 13.40
C GLY A 493 12.36 -11.57 13.01
N ARG A 494 12.72 -12.61 13.78
CA ARG A 494 12.21 -13.98 13.60
C ARG A 494 10.69 -14.06 13.72
N SER A 495 10.08 -13.36 14.69
CA SER A 495 8.62 -13.30 14.86
C SER A 495 7.91 -12.74 13.62
N ILE A 496 8.46 -11.67 13.04
CA ILE A 496 7.95 -11.06 11.81
C ILE A 496 8.12 -12.03 10.62
N ILE A 497 9.30 -12.64 10.45
CA ILE A 497 9.55 -13.59 9.35
C ILE A 497 8.62 -14.81 9.42
N MET A 498 8.40 -15.40 10.60
CA MET A 498 7.45 -16.52 10.75
C MET A 498 6.05 -16.16 10.24
N GLN A 499 5.56 -14.95 10.56
CA GLN A 499 4.25 -14.49 10.12
C GLN A 499 4.18 -14.22 8.61
N ILE A 500 5.27 -13.67 8.02
CA ILE A 500 5.38 -13.47 6.57
C ILE A 500 5.38 -14.81 5.83
N VAL A 501 6.17 -15.77 6.31
CA VAL A 501 6.28 -17.10 5.69
C VAL A 501 4.97 -17.87 5.78
N ASN A 502 4.20 -17.72 6.86
CA ASN A 502 2.84 -18.28 6.92
C ASN A 502 1.90 -17.69 5.86
N ALA A 503 1.98 -16.38 5.59
CA ALA A 503 1.21 -15.75 4.51
C ALA A 503 1.66 -16.23 3.12
N LEU A 504 2.97 -16.33 2.87
CA LEU A 504 3.51 -16.85 1.62
C LEU A 504 3.13 -18.31 1.38
N LYS A 505 3.14 -19.15 2.43
CA LYS A 505 2.66 -20.53 2.37
C LYS A 505 1.20 -20.58 1.91
N TYR A 506 0.31 -19.80 2.54
CA TYR A 506 -1.09 -19.68 2.11
C TYR A 506 -1.21 -19.27 0.63
N LEU A 507 -0.46 -18.27 0.18
CA LEU A 507 -0.45 -17.83 -1.23
C LEU A 507 0.03 -18.91 -2.22
N ASN A 508 0.78 -19.92 -1.76
CA ASN A 508 1.23 -21.05 -2.57
C ASN A 508 0.36 -22.31 -2.42
N GLU A 509 -0.57 -22.33 -1.46
CA GLU A 509 -1.54 -23.42 -1.24
C GLU A 509 -2.89 -23.15 -1.92
N ILE A 510 -3.27 -21.88 -2.10
CA ILE A 510 -4.42 -21.50 -2.94
C ILE A 510 -4.20 -21.87 -4.41
N ARG A 511 -5.31 -22.06 -5.15
CA ARG A 511 -5.27 -22.37 -6.59
C ARG A 511 -6.03 -21.32 -7.41
N PRO A 512 -5.42 -20.77 -8.47
CA PRO A 512 -4.01 -20.91 -8.87
C PRO A 512 -3.04 -20.27 -7.83
N PRO A 513 -1.84 -20.84 -7.60
CA PRO A 513 -0.83 -20.26 -6.70
C PRO A 513 -0.37 -18.85 -7.09
N ILE A 514 0.10 -18.07 -6.11
CA ILE A 514 0.39 -16.64 -6.28
C ILE A 514 1.77 -16.28 -5.73
N ILE A 515 2.57 -15.60 -6.56
CA ILE A 515 3.83 -14.94 -6.17
C ILE A 515 3.50 -13.48 -5.82
N HIS A 516 3.93 -12.99 -4.65
CA HIS A 516 3.71 -11.59 -4.25
C HIS A 516 4.53 -10.61 -5.09
N TYR A 517 5.79 -10.96 -5.38
CA TYR A 517 6.76 -10.28 -6.25
C TYR A 517 7.29 -8.90 -5.78
N ASP A 518 6.53 -8.12 -5.01
CA ASP A 518 7.00 -6.83 -4.43
C ASP A 518 7.00 -6.84 -2.89
N LEU A 519 7.51 -7.92 -2.28
CA LEU A 519 7.70 -7.97 -0.83
C LEU A 519 8.83 -7.03 -0.38
N LYS A 520 8.51 -6.15 0.57
CA LYS A 520 9.43 -5.16 1.16
C LYS A 520 8.88 -4.65 2.50
N PRO A 521 9.69 -4.01 3.36
CA PRO A 521 9.23 -3.47 4.65
C PRO A 521 8.02 -2.51 4.55
N GLY A 522 7.95 -1.68 3.50
CA GLY A 522 6.80 -0.79 3.28
C GLY A 522 5.48 -1.50 2.96
N ASN A 523 5.52 -2.80 2.62
CA ASN A 523 4.34 -3.63 2.32
C ASN A 523 4.01 -4.60 3.48
N ILE A 524 4.64 -4.42 4.65
CA ILE A 524 4.42 -5.20 5.88
C ILE A 524 3.94 -4.24 6.97
N LEU A 525 2.65 -4.30 7.29
CA LEU A 525 2.01 -3.45 8.29
C LEU A 525 2.15 -4.09 9.68
N LEU A 526 2.61 -3.32 10.67
CA LEU A 526 2.63 -3.73 12.08
C LEU A 526 1.30 -3.33 12.70
N VAL A 527 0.34 -4.27 12.82
CA VAL A 527 -1.08 -3.94 13.07
C VAL A 527 -1.26 -3.07 14.33
N ASN A 528 -0.53 -3.41 15.40
CA ASN A 528 -0.55 -2.73 16.70
C ASN A 528 0.72 -1.88 16.94
N GLY A 529 1.45 -1.50 15.90
CA GLY A 529 2.65 -0.65 15.97
C GLY A 529 3.87 -1.24 16.69
N THR A 530 3.87 -2.54 16.99
CA THR A 530 4.93 -3.23 17.76
C THR A 530 5.53 -4.40 16.96
N ALA A 531 6.85 -4.56 17.00
CA ALA A 531 7.56 -5.63 16.29
C ALA A 531 7.33 -7.03 16.90
N CYS A 532 6.84 -7.10 18.14
CA CYS A 532 6.37 -8.32 18.78
C CYS A 532 4.90 -8.65 18.52
N GLY A 533 4.15 -7.75 17.86
CA GLY A 533 2.72 -7.90 17.57
C GLY A 533 2.42 -8.64 16.26
N GLU A 534 1.19 -8.50 15.81
CA GLU A 534 0.73 -9.08 14.55
C GLU A 534 1.20 -8.25 13.34
N ILE A 535 1.51 -8.93 12.24
CA ILE A 535 1.80 -8.29 10.95
C ILE A 535 0.77 -8.67 9.88
N LYS A 536 0.56 -7.78 8.90
CA LYS A 536 -0.24 -8.05 7.69
C LYS A 536 0.50 -7.58 6.44
N ILE A 537 0.48 -8.42 5.39
CA ILE A 537 1.05 -8.11 4.06
C ILE A 537 0.01 -7.40 3.19
N THR A 538 0.46 -6.46 2.34
CA THR A 538 -0.38 -5.65 1.43
C THR A 538 0.32 -5.30 0.12
N ASP A 539 -0.40 -4.65 -0.81
CA ASP A 539 0.04 -4.20 -2.15
C ASP A 539 0.32 -5.33 -3.18
N PHE A 540 -0.72 -6.08 -3.54
CA PHE A 540 -0.69 -7.16 -4.55
C PHE A 540 -0.62 -6.66 -6.02
N GLY A 541 -0.46 -5.36 -6.26
CA GLY A 541 -0.45 -4.75 -7.60
C GLY A 541 0.72 -5.15 -8.52
N LEU A 542 1.61 -6.03 -8.08
CA LEU A 542 2.63 -6.68 -8.92
C LEU A 542 2.59 -8.20 -8.90
N SER A 543 1.66 -8.79 -8.16
CA SER A 543 1.60 -10.22 -7.92
C SER A 543 1.33 -11.00 -9.20
N LYS A 544 1.91 -12.19 -9.28
CA LYS A 544 1.85 -13.07 -10.44
C LYS A 544 1.05 -14.31 -10.08
N ILE A 545 0.05 -14.61 -10.91
CA ILE A 545 -0.69 -15.87 -10.84
C ILE A 545 0.14 -16.91 -11.59
N MET A 546 0.35 -18.07 -10.97
CA MET A 546 0.92 -19.26 -11.57
C MET A 546 -0.24 -20.20 -11.95
N ASP A 547 -0.86 -19.94 -13.10
CA ASP A 547 -1.88 -20.82 -13.69
C ASP A 547 -1.23 -21.85 -14.63
N ASP A 548 -1.96 -22.93 -14.95
CA ASP A 548 -1.43 -24.06 -15.71
C ASP A 548 -1.00 -23.69 -17.15
N ASP A 549 -1.51 -22.58 -17.69
CA ASP A 549 -1.15 -22.04 -19.00
C ASP A 549 0.17 -21.23 -18.99
N SER A 550 0.50 -20.55 -17.88
CA SER A 550 1.67 -19.66 -17.78
C SER A 550 2.83 -20.19 -16.93
N TYR A 551 2.61 -21.23 -16.12
CA TYR A 551 3.60 -21.77 -15.20
C TYR A 551 3.84 -23.26 -15.41
N ASN A 552 5.11 -23.63 -15.65
CA ASN A 552 5.56 -25.02 -15.63
C ASN A 552 6.49 -25.24 -14.42
N SER A 553 6.22 -26.27 -13.62
CA SER A 553 7.03 -26.64 -12.44
C SER A 553 8.53 -26.83 -12.72
N VAL A 554 8.91 -27.23 -13.95
CA VAL A 554 10.31 -27.44 -14.37
C VAL A 554 11.00 -26.12 -14.73
N ASP A 555 10.27 -25.18 -15.30
CA ASP A 555 10.80 -24.01 -16.01
C ASP A 555 10.55 -22.68 -15.28
N GLY A 556 9.46 -22.60 -14.50
CA GLY A 556 8.88 -21.37 -13.97
C GLY A 556 7.84 -20.75 -14.89
N MET A 557 7.51 -19.48 -14.63
CA MET A 557 6.70 -18.61 -15.51
C MET A 557 7.53 -17.44 -16.03
N GLU A 558 7.17 -16.86 -17.17
CA GLU A 558 7.88 -15.71 -17.73
C GLU A 558 7.62 -14.40 -16.96
N LEU A 559 8.67 -13.60 -16.76
CA LEU A 559 8.55 -12.27 -16.16
C LEU A 559 7.93 -11.26 -17.14
N THR A 560 6.60 -11.21 -17.15
CA THR A 560 5.76 -10.29 -17.95
C THR A 560 5.95 -8.79 -17.71
N SER A 561 6.80 -8.36 -16.76
CA SER A 561 7.00 -6.95 -16.41
C SER A 561 8.41 -6.71 -15.84
N GLN A 562 9.44 -7.04 -16.62
CA GLN A 562 10.83 -6.84 -16.21
C GLN A 562 11.12 -5.34 -15.98
N GLY A 563 11.92 -5.04 -14.94
CA GLY A 563 12.16 -3.67 -14.48
C GLY A 563 11.09 -3.09 -13.56
N ALA A 564 10.00 -3.81 -13.28
CA ALA A 564 9.06 -3.46 -12.22
C ALA A 564 9.46 -4.06 -10.86
N GLY A 565 9.08 -3.39 -9.77
CA GLY A 565 9.33 -3.80 -8.39
C GLY A 565 10.39 -2.97 -7.68
N THR A 566 10.75 -3.37 -6.46
CA THR A 566 11.68 -2.65 -5.59
C THR A 566 13.03 -3.36 -5.54
N TYR A 567 14.02 -2.90 -6.32
CA TYR A 567 15.16 -3.72 -6.78
C TYR A 567 16.00 -4.38 -5.69
N TRP A 568 16.18 -3.74 -4.53
CA TRP A 568 16.93 -4.32 -3.41
C TRP A 568 16.37 -5.66 -2.89
N TYR A 569 15.07 -5.90 -3.09
CA TYR A 569 14.37 -7.10 -2.60
C TYR A 569 14.08 -8.12 -3.73
N LEU A 570 14.49 -7.82 -4.96
CA LEU A 570 14.38 -8.73 -6.10
C LEU A 570 15.66 -9.58 -6.24
N PRO A 571 15.55 -10.84 -6.69
CA PRO A 571 16.68 -11.75 -6.86
C PRO A 571 17.42 -11.54 -8.21
N PRO A 572 18.63 -12.12 -8.37
CA PRO A 572 19.46 -11.95 -9.56
C PRO A 572 18.76 -12.30 -10.88
N GLU A 573 17.95 -13.36 -10.90
CA GLU A 573 17.27 -13.82 -12.12
C GLU A 573 16.33 -12.77 -12.74
N CYS A 574 15.76 -11.85 -11.94
CA CYS A 574 14.89 -10.78 -12.46
C CYS A 574 15.66 -9.72 -13.28
N PHE A 575 16.98 -9.66 -13.15
CA PHE A 575 17.84 -8.67 -13.81
C PHE A 575 18.55 -9.21 -15.05
N VAL A 576 18.40 -10.50 -15.37
CA VAL A 576 18.99 -11.09 -16.58
C VAL A 576 18.26 -10.56 -17.81
N VAL A 577 18.97 -9.84 -18.68
CA VAL A 577 18.47 -9.36 -19.97
C VAL A 577 18.96 -10.29 -21.07
N GLY A 578 18.04 -10.89 -21.81
CA GLY A 578 18.32 -11.85 -22.88
C GLY A 578 17.37 -11.70 -24.06
N LYS A 579 17.39 -12.67 -24.99
CA LYS A 579 16.39 -12.77 -26.06
C LYS A 579 15.01 -13.16 -25.51
N GLU A 580 15.01 -14.11 -24.57
CA GLU A 580 13.82 -14.57 -23.86
C GLU A 580 13.69 -13.85 -22.51
N PRO A 581 12.47 -13.60 -22.02
CA PRO A 581 12.25 -13.04 -20.68
C PRO A 581 12.72 -14.01 -19.59
N PRO A 582 13.20 -13.51 -18.44
CA PRO A 582 13.66 -14.38 -17.37
C PRO A 582 12.50 -15.16 -16.74
N LYS A 583 12.69 -16.47 -16.55
CA LYS A 583 11.70 -17.33 -15.89
C LYS A 583 11.82 -17.26 -14.36
N ILE A 584 10.71 -17.03 -13.67
CA ILE A 584 10.60 -16.85 -12.22
C ILE A 584 9.66 -17.89 -11.57
N SER A 585 9.72 -17.99 -10.24
CA SER A 585 8.83 -18.82 -9.42
C SER A 585 8.69 -18.21 -8.01
N ASN A 586 7.98 -18.89 -7.10
CA ASN A 586 7.83 -18.47 -5.70
C ASN A 586 9.17 -18.23 -4.95
N LYS A 587 10.30 -18.73 -5.48
CA LYS A 587 11.67 -18.47 -5.01
C LYS A 587 12.08 -17.00 -5.09
N VAL A 588 11.32 -16.15 -5.79
CA VAL A 588 11.46 -14.68 -5.75
C VAL A 588 11.12 -14.13 -4.37
N ASP A 589 9.97 -14.51 -3.81
CA ASP A 589 9.52 -14.03 -2.49
C ASP A 589 10.43 -14.54 -1.36
N VAL A 590 11.03 -15.73 -1.52
CA VAL A 590 12.04 -16.29 -0.60
C VAL A 590 13.28 -15.40 -0.50
N TRP A 591 13.76 -14.87 -1.63
CA TRP A 591 14.88 -13.91 -1.63
C TRP A 591 14.47 -12.62 -0.92
N SER A 592 13.28 -12.09 -1.20
CA SER A 592 12.76 -10.90 -0.51
C SER A 592 12.70 -11.09 1.01
N VAL A 593 12.26 -12.27 1.49
CA VAL A 593 12.28 -12.65 2.92
C VAL A 593 13.71 -12.61 3.49
N GLY A 594 14.69 -13.16 2.77
CA GLY A 594 16.11 -13.12 3.18
C GLY A 594 16.65 -11.70 3.31
N VAL A 595 16.33 -10.81 2.36
CA VAL A 595 16.71 -9.39 2.37
C VAL A 595 16.04 -8.66 3.54
N ILE A 596 14.73 -8.84 3.73
CA ILE A 596 13.95 -8.22 4.81
C ILE A 596 14.52 -8.65 6.18
N PHE A 597 14.81 -9.94 6.37
CA PHE A 597 15.34 -10.42 7.64
C PHE A 597 16.74 -9.85 7.92
N TYR A 598 17.64 -9.86 6.94
CA TYR A 598 18.96 -9.21 7.07
C TYR A 598 18.80 -7.73 7.46
N GLN A 599 17.89 -7.00 6.81
CA GLN A 599 17.66 -5.59 7.12
C GLN A 599 17.11 -5.37 8.53
N CYS A 600 16.25 -6.26 9.03
CA CYS A 600 15.75 -6.19 10.41
C CYS A 600 16.87 -6.33 11.45
N LEU A 601 17.84 -7.22 11.21
CA LEU A 601 18.94 -7.50 12.14
C LEU A 601 20.06 -6.46 12.07
N TYR A 602 20.39 -5.99 10.86
CA TYR A 602 21.58 -5.16 10.63
C TYR A 602 21.27 -3.68 10.34
N GLY A 603 20.00 -3.31 10.22
CA GLY A 603 19.55 -1.95 9.90
C GLY A 603 19.94 -1.45 8.51
N ARG A 604 20.49 -2.34 7.67
CA ARG A 604 21.03 -2.07 6.34
C ARG A 604 20.66 -3.18 5.38
N LYS A 605 20.59 -2.86 4.09
CA LYS A 605 20.31 -3.87 3.05
C LYS A 605 21.59 -4.67 2.74
N PRO A 606 21.52 -5.99 2.47
CA PRO A 606 22.70 -6.83 2.21
C PRO A 606 23.43 -6.42 0.91
N PHE A 607 22.69 -5.91 -0.06
CA PHE A 607 23.19 -5.48 -1.36
C PHE A 607 22.69 -4.05 -1.65
N GLY A 608 23.52 -3.22 -2.29
CA GLY A 608 23.17 -1.88 -2.76
C GLY A 608 22.62 -0.91 -1.71
N HIS A 609 23.04 -1.01 -0.43
CA HIS A 609 22.41 -0.28 0.69
C HIS A 609 22.20 1.23 0.45
N ASN A 610 23.22 1.90 -0.09
CA ASN A 610 23.30 3.34 -0.32
C ASN A 610 23.29 3.67 -1.83
N GLN A 611 22.85 2.73 -2.67
CA GLN A 611 22.72 2.90 -4.13
C GLN A 611 21.27 3.21 -4.49
N SER A 612 21.05 4.07 -5.47
CA SER A 612 19.72 4.23 -6.06
C SER A 612 19.33 3.01 -6.90
N GLN A 613 18.05 2.91 -7.29
CA GLN A 613 17.63 1.87 -8.23
C GLN A 613 18.30 2.00 -9.61
N GLN A 614 18.72 3.21 -10.01
CA GLN A 614 19.46 3.41 -11.26
C GLN A 614 20.88 2.84 -11.13
N ASP A 615 21.57 3.11 -10.02
CA ASP A 615 22.94 2.62 -9.79
C ASP A 615 22.97 1.09 -9.70
N ILE A 616 21.96 0.48 -9.07
CA ILE A 616 21.81 -0.98 -9.01
C ILE A 616 21.75 -1.62 -10.41
N LEU A 617 21.05 -1.00 -11.37
CA LEU A 617 21.01 -1.47 -12.75
C LEU A 617 22.34 -1.21 -13.46
N GLN A 618 22.86 0.02 -13.37
CA GLN A 618 24.06 0.45 -14.08
C GLN A 618 25.32 -0.33 -13.63
N GLU A 619 25.44 -0.59 -12.33
CA GLU A 619 26.54 -1.36 -11.75
C GLU A 619 26.27 -2.88 -11.76
N ASN A 620 25.07 -3.33 -12.14
CA ASN A 620 24.64 -4.72 -12.07
C ASN A 620 24.79 -5.33 -10.65
N THR A 621 24.49 -4.56 -9.60
CA THR A 621 24.78 -4.92 -8.20
C THR A 621 24.17 -6.25 -7.78
N ILE A 622 22.89 -6.51 -8.13
CA ILE A 622 22.21 -7.76 -7.76
C ILE A 622 22.73 -8.95 -8.58
N LEU A 623 23.11 -8.75 -9.85
CA LEU A 623 23.76 -9.81 -10.65
C LEU A 623 25.15 -10.18 -10.14
N LYS A 624 25.78 -9.34 -9.30
CA LYS A 624 27.05 -9.59 -8.61
C LYS A 624 26.86 -10.09 -7.16
N ALA A 625 25.63 -10.26 -6.69
CA ALA A 625 25.30 -10.63 -5.31
C ALA A 625 25.49 -12.15 -5.03
N THR A 626 26.67 -12.69 -5.32
CA THR A 626 26.97 -14.13 -5.24
C THR A 626 27.11 -14.65 -3.80
N GLU A 627 27.49 -13.79 -2.85
CA GLU A 627 27.57 -14.12 -1.42
C GLU A 627 27.08 -12.95 -0.54
N VAL A 628 26.36 -13.26 0.54
CA VAL A 628 25.94 -12.29 1.56
C VAL A 628 26.97 -12.17 2.70
N GLN A 629 27.40 -10.93 2.97
CA GLN A 629 28.39 -10.63 4.02
C GLN A 629 27.74 -10.09 5.30
N PHE A 630 28.17 -10.61 6.45
CA PHE A 630 27.62 -10.29 7.77
C PHE A 630 28.60 -9.44 8.59
N PRO A 631 28.25 -8.22 9.01
CA PRO A 631 29.12 -7.44 9.88
C PRO A 631 29.21 -8.09 11.27
N PRO A 632 30.31 -7.85 12.03
CA PRO A 632 30.53 -8.48 13.33
C PRO A 632 29.62 -7.93 14.44
N LYS A 633 28.96 -6.79 14.22
CA LYS A 633 28.00 -6.17 15.13
C LYS A 633 26.73 -5.73 14.38
N PRO A 634 25.53 -5.86 14.95
CA PRO A 634 25.23 -6.61 16.18
C PRO A 634 25.56 -8.11 16.04
N VAL A 635 25.72 -8.78 17.18
CA VAL A 635 25.92 -10.23 17.22
C VAL A 635 24.59 -10.91 16.88
N VAL A 636 24.64 -11.83 15.93
CA VAL A 636 23.51 -12.60 15.39
C VAL A 636 23.93 -14.07 15.33
N SER A 637 23.01 -14.96 15.66
CA SER A 637 23.24 -16.40 15.76
C SER A 637 23.78 -17.01 14.46
N PRO A 638 24.64 -18.06 14.52
CA PRO A 638 25.02 -18.85 13.36
C PRO A 638 23.80 -19.39 12.59
N GLU A 639 22.74 -19.75 13.30
CA GLU A 639 21.49 -20.30 12.77
C GLU A 639 20.73 -19.27 11.93
N ALA A 640 20.56 -18.04 12.42
CA ALA A 640 19.95 -16.95 11.66
C ALA A 640 20.77 -16.58 10.42
N LYS A 641 22.12 -16.57 10.52
CA LYS A 641 23.00 -16.37 9.37
C LYS A 641 22.88 -17.50 8.35
N ALA A 642 22.76 -18.76 8.80
CA ALA A 642 22.56 -19.90 7.92
C ALA A 642 21.19 -19.85 7.21
N PHE A 643 20.13 -19.44 7.93
CA PHE A 643 18.81 -19.20 7.35
C PHE A 643 18.84 -18.09 6.27
N ILE A 644 19.49 -16.96 6.55
CA ILE A 644 19.66 -15.87 5.55
C ILE A 644 20.42 -16.39 4.32
N ARG A 645 21.48 -17.20 4.49
CA ARG A 645 22.20 -17.80 3.34
C ARG A 645 21.32 -18.73 2.51
N ARG A 646 20.43 -19.53 3.11
CA ARG A 646 19.48 -20.39 2.37
C ARG A 646 18.45 -19.57 1.57
N CYS A 647 18.04 -18.42 2.09
CA CYS A 647 17.15 -17.51 1.37
C CYS A 647 17.86 -16.75 0.25
N LEU A 648 19.12 -16.35 0.47
CA LEU A 648 19.92 -15.52 -0.44
C LEU A 648 20.90 -16.34 -1.30
N VAL A 649 20.53 -17.56 -1.67
CA VAL A 649 21.30 -18.34 -2.66
C VAL A 649 21.16 -17.69 -4.03
N TYR A 650 22.29 -17.38 -4.67
CA TYR A 650 22.35 -16.68 -5.95
C TYR A 650 21.58 -17.42 -7.05
N ARG A 651 21.89 -18.70 -7.25
CA ARG A 651 21.21 -19.56 -8.23
C ARG A 651 19.82 -19.95 -7.72
N LYS A 652 18.78 -19.67 -8.51
CA LYS A 652 17.39 -20.03 -8.16
C LYS A 652 17.15 -21.54 -8.13
N GLU A 653 17.96 -22.34 -8.81
CA GLU A 653 17.87 -23.81 -8.73
C GLU A 653 18.18 -24.29 -7.32
N ASP A 654 19.29 -23.80 -6.75
CA ASP A 654 19.82 -24.15 -5.42
C ASP A 654 19.12 -23.44 -4.25
N ARG A 655 18.41 -22.33 -4.52
CA ARG A 655 17.63 -21.58 -3.52
C ARG A 655 16.41 -22.40 -3.08
N ILE A 656 16.08 -22.39 -1.80
CA ILE A 656 14.88 -23.06 -1.28
C ILE A 656 13.59 -22.41 -1.82
N ASP A 657 12.52 -23.19 -1.94
CA ASP A 657 11.17 -22.68 -2.26
C ASP A 657 10.37 -22.27 -1.01
N VAL A 658 9.15 -21.76 -1.21
CA VAL A 658 8.27 -21.31 -0.12
C VAL A 658 7.82 -22.45 0.81
N HIS A 659 7.62 -23.67 0.30
CA HIS A 659 7.18 -24.81 1.10
C HIS A 659 8.32 -25.34 1.99
N GLN A 660 9.54 -25.36 1.43
CA GLN A 660 10.79 -25.65 2.14
C GLN A 660 11.07 -24.56 3.20
N LEU A 661 10.93 -23.28 2.84
CA LEU A 661 11.08 -22.14 3.75
C LEU A 661 10.09 -22.21 4.93
N ALA A 662 8.83 -22.56 4.66
CA ALA A 662 7.81 -22.74 5.71
C ALA A 662 8.07 -23.94 6.64
N SER A 663 8.96 -24.85 6.25
CA SER A 663 9.38 -26.01 7.03
C SER A 663 10.78 -25.84 7.62
N ASP A 664 11.41 -24.66 7.49
CA ASP A 664 12.80 -24.44 7.89
C ASP A 664 13.00 -24.57 9.41
N PRO A 665 13.99 -25.35 9.90
CA PRO A 665 14.25 -25.53 11.32
C PRO A 665 14.45 -24.24 12.12
N PHE A 666 14.93 -23.16 11.49
CA PHE A 666 15.08 -21.86 12.13
C PHE A 666 13.74 -21.25 12.53
N LEU A 667 12.66 -21.50 11.77
CA LEU A 667 11.32 -20.94 12.02
C LEU A 667 10.45 -21.85 12.90
N MET A 668 10.76 -23.14 12.99
CA MET A 668 10.01 -24.08 13.84
C MET A 668 10.07 -23.71 15.33
N PRO A 669 9.01 -23.93 16.13
CA PRO A 669 9.07 -23.77 17.58
C PRO A 669 10.15 -24.70 18.17
N HIS A 670 10.91 -24.22 19.16
CA HIS A 670 11.77 -25.09 19.94
C HIS A 670 10.89 -26.05 20.76
N ILE A 671 10.68 -27.26 20.25
CA ILE A 671 10.04 -28.35 20.98
C ILE A 671 10.91 -28.62 22.20
N ARG A 672 10.45 -28.16 23.37
CA ARG A 672 11.03 -28.58 24.65
C ARG A 672 10.85 -30.09 24.71
N LYS A 673 11.94 -30.85 24.59
CA LYS A 673 11.93 -32.28 24.95
C LYS A 673 11.53 -32.35 26.42
N SER A 674 10.28 -32.73 26.69
CA SER A 674 9.86 -33.12 28.03
C SER A 674 10.77 -34.25 28.48
N VAL A 675 11.39 -34.09 29.64
CA VAL A 675 12.28 -35.11 30.19
C VAL A 675 11.40 -36.28 30.64
N ALA A 676 11.23 -37.26 29.75
CA ALA A 676 10.65 -38.55 30.07
C ALA A 676 11.69 -39.39 30.85
N SER A 677 11.95 -39.01 32.10
CA SER A 677 12.76 -39.81 33.03
C SER A 677 11.85 -40.71 33.87
N SER A 678 11.32 -41.75 33.23
CA SER A 678 10.63 -42.88 33.85
C SER A 678 11.09 -44.16 33.15
N GLY A 679 11.83 -45.06 33.77
CA GLY A 679 12.50 -44.96 35.07
C GLY A 679 13.44 -46.17 35.24
N THR A 680 14.37 -46.09 36.18
CA THR A 680 15.14 -47.25 36.65
C THR A 680 15.19 -47.24 38.16
N SER A 681 14.89 -48.40 38.74
CA SER A 681 14.70 -48.64 40.16
C SER A 681 16.00 -48.52 40.97
N GLY A 682 15.92 -47.84 42.12
CA GLY A 682 16.97 -47.79 43.14
C GLY A 682 16.33 -47.63 44.52
N MET A 683 16.64 -48.54 45.45
CA MET A 683 15.95 -48.68 46.74
C MET A 683 16.26 -47.55 47.73
N ALA A 684 15.28 -47.20 48.55
CA ALA A 684 15.52 -46.67 49.90
C ALA A 684 14.34 -47.06 50.83
N VAL A 685 14.65 -47.82 51.89
CA VAL A 685 13.70 -48.19 52.95
C VAL A 685 13.67 -47.09 54.00
N ALA A 686 12.50 -46.84 54.59
CA ALA A 686 12.31 -45.79 55.59
C ALA A 686 13.00 -46.11 56.92
N SER A 687 13.63 -45.10 57.54
CA SER A 687 13.90 -45.07 58.97
C SER A 687 13.69 -43.64 59.50
N THR A 688 12.82 -43.52 60.49
CA THR A 688 12.40 -42.27 61.15
C THR A 688 13.50 -41.66 62.01
N SER A 689 13.60 -40.33 62.03
CA SER A 689 14.25 -39.58 63.12
C SER A 689 13.46 -38.30 63.46
N SER A 690 12.56 -38.42 64.44
CA SER A 690 12.08 -37.27 65.20
C SER A 690 13.09 -36.92 66.30
N SER A 691 13.50 -35.66 66.41
CA SER A 691 13.90 -35.00 67.68
C SER A 691 14.32 -33.53 67.47
N ASN A 692 13.41 -32.64 67.84
CA ASN A 692 13.57 -31.43 68.66
C ASN A 692 14.85 -30.54 68.65
N ASN A 693 14.55 -29.25 68.90
CA ASN A 693 15.39 -28.14 69.36
C ASN A 693 16.09 -27.29 68.29
N SER A 694 16.17 -25.95 68.42
CA SER A 694 15.38 -25.00 69.24
C SER A 694 15.74 -23.55 68.86
N ALA A 695 14.73 -22.68 68.79
CA ALA A 695 14.74 -21.24 69.08
C ALA A 695 15.89 -20.30 68.59
N SER A 696 15.49 -19.22 67.92
CA SER A 696 16.02 -17.83 67.97
C SER A 696 17.46 -17.54 67.48
N ASN A 697 17.74 -16.42 66.81
CA ASN A 697 16.94 -15.22 66.46
C ASN A 697 17.05 -14.90 64.96
#